data_AF-A0A3B9SS53-F1
#
_entry.id   AF-A0A3B9SS53-F1
#
_cell.length_a   1.000
_cell.length_b   1.000
_cell.length_c   1.000
_cell.angle_alpha   90.00
_cell.angle_beta   90.00
_cell.angle_gamma   90.00
#
_symmetry.space_group_name_H-M   'P 1'
#
loop_
_entity.id
_entity.type
_entity.pdbx_description
1 polymer ?
#
loop_
_entity_poly.entity_id
_entity_poly.type
_entity_poly.pdbx_seq_one_letter_code
_entity_poly.pdbx_strand_id
1 'polypeptide(L)'
;MYHLHLLGQKRLTWLIMLTSLALIFLTGRLVWLQFIKSDVLQKKALEVRLRNVPVAAGRGNIYDRQGRILVTNTSTDSLYVVPFMIKDPEKTAKILSSLINIEAAEIFQRLKRPTCFEWIKRNLAEQIAQQIKALPLPGVFLVTECKRYYPYRDLAAHLLGFTGVDNQGLIGLENSFDGELQGKQGRIVIEQDAAGRELPEPIHKFFPPQQGKNLTLTLDATIQQFVERELNLIVQKYHPRLAVIIVMNPNTGEILALGNRPSFDPNNWLNTSRQIWDRNPAIWYNYEPGSTFKVVTASAALAEKVVKENDPFYCPGYIKVADRYIHCWLDGGHGSQKFSDVVMHSCNPGFVEVGLRVGKERFYHYLEKFGFGVPTGIALPGEAAGIVIPKDKATSLNIATMSLGQSIAVTPIQLLSAVSAIANGGILYRPQMVKKIQDLSGKNLVEFKPKPVCQVLPPEAARQTASLLEKVVLKGTGRNAFVAGYRVAGKTGTAQVVGEGGGYVSGRYVASFAGFAPVDDPRVSALVMIAEPQGGLYYGSQVAAPVFASVVRDTLHYLRVPETPGLKKPELPFVYEEEKKPVIIPNVINYPLEEGIKKLQESNLNFKTQGEGKVIYGQIPEAGVEVISGTTVILNLQKPTREQIKEQVTVPDLTGLKLTEAADLLARTGLFLEPSGTGRAFYQNIPAGSKVPHGKIIYVEFRPALKEDLRQKDKNVPSLLNITTEKEFIEYP
;
A
#
# COMPACT_ATOMS: atom_id res chain seq x y z
N MET A 1 -80.54 -64.66 -44.85
CA MET A 1 -79.12 -65.03 -45.07
C MET A 1 -78.28 -63.95 -45.75
N TYR A 2 -78.78 -63.21 -46.76
CA TYR A 2 -78.04 -62.13 -47.44
C TYR A 2 -77.53 -60.99 -46.52
N HIS A 3 -78.32 -60.62 -45.50
CA HIS A 3 -78.00 -59.47 -44.64
C HIS A 3 -76.81 -59.72 -43.69
N LEU A 4 -76.61 -60.97 -43.22
CA LEU A 4 -75.44 -61.36 -42.40
C LEU A 4 -74.15 -61.41 -43.24
N HIS A 5 -74.24 -61.81 -44.51
CA HIS A 5 -73.09 -61.87 -45.42
C HIS A 5 -72.57 -60.47 -45.78
N LEU A 6 -73.48 -59.52 -46.01
CA LEU A 6 -73.16 -58.09 -46.23
C LEU A 6 -72.54 -57.41 -45.00
N LEU A 7 -72.97 -57.76 -43.79
CA LEU A 7 -72.39 -57.25 -42.54
C LEU A 7 -70.96 -57.78 -42.31
N GLY A 8 -70.71 -59.06 -42.64
CA GLY A 8 -69.37 -59.66 -42.60
C GLY A 8 -68.41 -59.02 -43.59
N GLN A 9 -68.85 -58.77 -44.83
CA GLN A 9 -68.04 -58.09 -45.84
C GLN A 9 -67.75 -56.64 -45.46
N LYS A 10 -68.73 -55.87 -44.95
CA LYS A 10 -68.48 -54.49 -44.48
C LYS A 10 -67.49 -54.44 -43.32
N ARG A 11 -67.57 -55.37 -42.36
CA ARG A 11 -66.61 -55.46 -41.24
C ARG A 11 -65.19 -55.80 -41.74
N LEU A 12 -65.07 -56.70 -42.72
CA LEU A 12 -63.80 -57.04 -43.35
C LEU A 12 -63.20 -55.86 -44.12
N THR A 13 -64.01 -55.11 -44.88
CA THR A 13 -63.55 -53.91 -45.60
C THR A 13 -63.07 -52.83 -44.64
N TRP A 14 -63.80 -52.59 -43.53
CA TRP A 14 -63.37 -51.66 -42.49
C TRP A 14 -62.07 -52.09 -41.82
N LEU A 15 -61.91 -53.38 -41.52
CA LEU A 15 -60.68 -53.92 -40.95
C LEU A 15 -59.49 -53.70 -41.89
N ILE A 16 -59.65 -54.07 -43.17
CA ILE A 16 -58.63 -53.88 -44.22
C ILE A 16 -58.27 -52.40 -44.35
N MET A 17 -59.25 -51.51 -44.40
CA MET A 17 -59.03 -50.07 -44.50
C MET A 17 -58.27 -49.53 -43.29
N LEU A 18 -58.62 -49.95 -42.07
CA LEU A 18 -57.92 -49.57 -40.84
C LEU A 18 -56.48 -50.08 -40.84
N THR A 19 -56.24 -51.34 -41.22
CA THR A 19 -54.88 -51.88 -41.33
C THR A 19 -54.07 -51.18 -42.42
N SER A 20 -54.64 -50.87 -43.58
CA SER A 20 -53.97 -50.14 -44.65
C SER A 20 -53.62 -48.72 -44.22
N LEU A 21 -54.52 -48.02 -43.51
CA LEU A 21 -54.27 -46.68 -43.00
C LEU A 21 -53.15 -46.69 -41.95
N ALA A 22 -53.15 -47.68 -41.05
CA ALA A 22 -52.07 -47.89 -40.08
C ALA A 22 -50.72 -48.17 -40.77
N LEU A 23 -50.74 -48.98 -41.84
CA LEU A 23 -49.55 -49.28 -42.64
C LEU A 23 -49.02 -48.01 -43.30
N ILE A 24 -49.88 -47.21 -43.94
CA ILE A 24 -49.52 -45.94 -44.58
C ILE A 24 -48.92 -44.98 -43.55
N PHE A 25 -49.50 -44.88 -42.35
CA PHE A 25 -48.96 -44.07 -41.27
C PHE A 25 -47.58 -44.53 -40.82
N LEU A 26 -47.37 -45.84 -40.64
CA LEU A 26 -46.08 -46.43 -40.29
C LEU A 26 -45.03 -46.20 -41.38
N THR A 27 -45.38 -46.39 -42.65
CA THR A 27 -44.49 -46.14 -43.79
C THR A 27 -44.14 -44.65 -43.89
N GLY A 28 -45.13 -43.76 -43.74
CA GLY A 28 -44.90 -42.32 -43.67
C GLY A 28 -43.99 -41.92 -42.51
N ARG A 29 -44.16 -42.55 -41.34
CA ARG A 29 -43.29 -42.36 -40.18
C ARG A 29 -41.87 -42.85 -40.46
N LEU A 30 -41.71 -43.99 -41.12
CA LEU A 30 -40.42 -44.54 -41.50
C LEU A 30 -39.69 -43.61 -42.47
N VAL A 31 -40.37 -43.14 -43.52
CA VAL A 31 -39.82 -42.17 -44.50
C VAL A 31 -39.40 -40.88 -43.81
N TRP A 32 -40.23 -40.37 -42.89
CA TRP A 32 -39.89 -39.19 -42.11
C TRP A 32 -38.64 -39.39 -41.24
N LEU A 33 -38.48 -40.56 -40.62
CA LEU A 33 -37.27 -40.88 -39.83
C LEU A 33 -36.03 -41.07 -40.71
N GLN A 34 -36.15 -41.78 -41.83
CA GLN A 34 -35.03 -42.16 -42.69
C GLN A 34 -34.55 -41.05 -43.62
N PHE A 35 -35.43 -40.15 -44.07
CA PHE A 35 -35.06 -39.11 -45.06
C PHE A 35 -35.08 -37.71 -44.45
N ILE A 36 -36.08 -37.36 -43.64
CA ILE A 36 -36.20 -36.00 -43.08
C ILE A 36 -35.34 -35.84 -41.82
N LYS A 37 -35.37 -36.83 -40.91
CA LYS A 37 -34.59 -36.81 -39.66
C LYS A 37 -33.23 -37.49 -39.73
N SER A 38 -32.83 -38.00 -40.90
CA SER A 38 -31.59 -38.76 -41.09
C SER A 38 -30.39 -38.04 -40.50
N ASP A 39 -30.12 -36.81 -40.94
CA ASP A 39 -28.93 -36.06 -40.55
C ASP A 39 -28.85 -35.81 -39.03
N VAL A 40 -30.00 -35.51 -38.41
CA VAL A 40 -30.08 -35.26 -36.96
C VAL A 40 -29.88 -36.55 -36.17
N LEU A 41 -30.50 -37.65 -36.62
CA LEU A 41 -30.37 -38.96 -35.97
C LEU A 41 -28.97 -39.55 -36.17
N GLN A 42 -28.37 -39.37 -37.35
CA GLN A 42 -26.99 -39.76 -37.63
C GLN A 42 -26.00 -38.96 -36.78
N LYS A 43 -26.15 -37.64 -36.66
CA LYS A 43 -25.30 -36.82 -35.77
C LYS A 43 -25.40 -37.27 -34.31
N LYS A 44 -26.62 -37.48 -33.81
CA LYS A 44 -26.84 -37.99 -32.44
C LYS A 44 -26.26 -39.39 -32.26
N ALA A 45 -26.40 -40.28 -33.24
CA ALA A 45 -25.78 -41.60 -33.21
C ALA A 45 -24.24 -41.49 -33.22
N LEU A 46 -23.66 -40.56 -33.98
CA LEU A 46 -22.22 -40.29 -33.99
C LEU A 46 -21.73 -39.75 -32.64
N GLU A 47 -22.46 -38.82 -32.01
CA GLU A 47 -22.12 -38.28 -30.68
C GLU A 47 -22.21 -39.34 -29.58
N VAL A 48 -23.13 -40.30 -29.71
CA VAL A 48 -23.23 -41.46 -28.81
C VAL A 48 -22.09 -42.45 -29.05
N ARG A 49 -21.73 -42.69 -30.31
CA ARG A 49 -20.67 -43.64 -30.70
C ARG A 49 -19.26 -43.10 -30.46
N LEU A 50 -19.02 -41.81 -30.67
CA LEU A 50 -17.72 -41.18 -30.57
C LEU A 50 -17.55 -40.51 -29.21
N ARG A 51 -16.68 -41.08 -28.39
CA ARG A 51 -16.26 -40.48 -27.12
C ARG A 51 -14.99 -39.68 -27.35
N ASN A 52 -15.07 -38.38 -27.04
CA ASN A 52 -13.93 -37.47 -27.07
C ASN A 52 -13.28 -37.43 -25.69
N VAL A 53 -12.02 -37.84 -25.61
CA VAL A 53 -11.20 -37.67 -24.41
C VAL A 53 -10.31 -36.44 -24.63
N PRO A 54 -10.42 -35.39 -23.80
CA PRO A 54 -9.60 -34.20 -23.96
C PRO A 54 -8.13 -34.51 -23.66
N VAL A 55 -7.23 -33.95 -24.46
CA VAL A 55 -5.78 -33.98 -24.23
C VAL A 55 -5.32 -32.56 -23.98
N ALA A 56 -4.70 -32.35 -22.82
CA ALA A 56 -4.29 -31.02 -22.38
C ALA A 56 -3.31 -30.39 -23.38
N ALA A 57 -3.56 -29.13 -23.72
CA ALA A 57 -2.63 -28.36 -24.54
C ALA A 57 -1.47 -27.82 -23.71
N GLY A 58 -0.33 -27.61 -24.37
CA GLY A 58 0.74 -26.81 -23.81
C GLY A 58 0.23 -25.40 -23.53
N ARG A 59 0.58 -24.85 -22.36
CA ARG A 59 0.27 -23.45 -22.09
C ARG A 59 1.24 -22.53 -22.81
N GLY A 60 0.85 -21.30 -23.09
CA GLY A 60 1.81 -20.30 -23.57
C GLY A 60 2.97 -20.11 -22.60
N ASN A 61 4.16 -19.84 -23.10
CA ASN A 61 5.32 -19.55 -22.25
C ASN A 61 5.18 -18.16 -21.63
N ILE A 62 5.66 -18.00 -20.41
CA ILE A 62 5.77 -16.70 -19.75
C ILE A 62 7.23 -16.29 -19.77
N TYR A 63 7.52 -15.13 -20.34
CA TYR A 63 8.84 -14.56 -20.46
C TYR A 63 8.97 -13.31 -19.59
N ASP A 64 10.17 -13.04 -19.10
CA ASP A 64 10.50 -11.74 -18.53
C ASP A 64 10.63 -10.67 -19.63
N ARG A 65 10.85 -9.42 -19.23
CA ARG A 65 10.95 -8.29 -20.17
C ARG A 65 12.16 -8.37 -21.12
N GLN A 66 13.17 -9.19 -20.82
CA GLN A 66 14.34 -9.47 -21.66
C GLN A 66 14.16 -10.69 -22.57
N GLY A 67 13.04 -11.42 -22.47
CA GLY A 67 12.78 -12.63 -23.25
C GLY A 67 13.33 -13.92 -22.62
N ARG A 68 13.73 -13.90 -21.34
CA ARG A 68 14.08 -15.11 -20.59
C ARG A 68 12.81 -15.85 -20.19
N ILE A 69 12.79 -17.17 -20.40
CA ILE A 69 11.66 -18.02 -20.00
C ILE A 69 11.57 -18.08 -18.48
N LEU A 70 10.45 -17.63 -17.92
CA LEU A 70 10.09 -17.74 -16.51
C LEU A 70 9.21 -18.96 -16.24
N VAL A 71 8.31 -19.29 -17.16
CA VAL A 71 7.43 -20.45 -17.08
C VAL A 71 7.28 -21.07 -18.47
N THR A 72 7.38 -22.40 -18.53
CA THR A 72 7.28 -23.18 -19.76
C THR A 72 6.52 -24.48 -19.50
N ASN A 73 6.47 -25.36 -20.49
CA ASN A 73 5.93 -26.71 -20.36
C ASN A 73 7.06 -27.74 -20.49
N THR A 74 6.91 -28.84 -19.79
CA THR A 74 7.67 -30.07 -20.03
C THR A 74 6.74 -31.14 -20.59
N SER A 75 7.27 -31.96 -21.49
CA SER A 75 6.54 -33.11 -22.02
C SER A 75 6.54 -34.24 -20.99
N THR A 76 5.38 -34.82 -20.72
CA THR A 76 5.23 -35.97 -19.82
C THR A 76 4.19 -36.93 -20.38
N ASP A 77 4.44 -38.23 -20.29
CA ASP A 77 3.46 -39.21 -20.72
C ASP A 77 2.48 -39.56 -19.60
N SER A 78 1.22 -39.69 -19.95
CA SER A 78 0.14 -40.10 -19.04
C SER A 78 -0.44 -41.44 -19.49
N LEU A 79 -0.64 -42.32 -18.51
CA LEU A 79 -1.20 -43.66 -18.70
C LEU A 79 -2.71 -43.62 -18.59
N TYR A 80 -3.35 -44.06 -19.66
CA TYR A 80 -4.77 -44.35 -19.68
C TYR A 80 -5.03 -45.76 -20.18
N VAL A 81 -6.21 -46.24 -19.86
CA VAL A 81 -6.69 -47.52 -20.34
C VAL A 81 -8.03 -47.39 -21.01
N VAL A 82 -8.30 -48.34 -21.89
CA VAL A 82 -9.59 -48.54 -22.51
C VAL A 82 -10.09 -49.91 -22.04
N PRO A 83 -10.89 -49.95 -20.96
CA PRO A 83 -11.27 -51.19 -20.27
C PRO A 83 -11.72 -52.34 -21.18
N PHE A 84 -12.53 -52.06 -22.19
CA PHE A 84 -13.06 -53.10 -23.08
C PHE A 84 -12.02 -53.77 -23.99
N MET A 85 -10.84 -53.16 -24.19
CA MET A 85 -9.73 -53.75 -24.96
C MET A 85 -8.80 -54.63 -24.10
N ILE A 86 -9.02 -54.68 -22.78
CA ILE A 86 -8.16 -55.41 -21.85
C ILE A 86 -8.62 -56.86 -21.75
N LYS A 87 -7.74 -57.79 -22.16
CA LYS A 87 -8.03 -59.24 -22.14
C LYS A 87 -7.89 -59.87 -20.75
N ASP A 88 -6.84 -59.50 -20.01
CA ASP A 88 -6.54 -60.04 -18.68
C ASP A 88 -6.33 -58.91 -17.67
N PRO A 89 -7.40 -58.42 -17.02
CA PRO A 89 -7.31 -57.32 -16.07
C PRO A 89 -6.44 -57.64 -14.85
N GLU A 90 -6.39 -58.89 -14.39
CA GLU A 90 -5.65 -59.23 -13.16
C GLU A 90 -4.14 -59.21 -13.41
N LYS A 91 -3.69 -59.82 -14.50
CA LYS A 91 -2.27 -59.78 -14.91
C LYS A 91 -1.85 -58.35 -15.24
N THR A 92 -2.66 -57.61 -16.00
CA THR A 92 -2.37 -56.23 -16.37
C THR A 92 -2.23 -55.34 -15.14
N ALA A 93 -3.13 -55.48 -14.15
CA ALA A 93 -3.07 -54.72 -12.91
C ALA A 93 -1.81 -55.02 -12.09
N LYS A 94 -1.39 -56.29 -11.98
CA LYS A 94 -0.16 -56.68 -11.26
C LYS A 94 1.09 -56.08 -11.92
N ILE A 95 1.17 -56.15 -13.25
CA ILE A 95 2.29 -55.59 -14.01
C ILE A 95 2.34 -54.07 -13.83
N LEU A 96 1.22 -53.36 -14.06
CA LEU A 96 1.17 -51.90 -13.93
C LEU A 96 1.48 -51.45 -12.50
N SER A 97 0.94 -52.14 -11.50
CA SER A 97 1.15 -51.84 -10.07
C SER A 97 2.64 -51.78 -9.71
N SER A 98 3.42 -52.75 -10.19
CA SER A 98 4.87 -52.80 -9.95
C SER A 98 5.65 -51.62 -10.54
N LEU A 99 5.13 -50.98 -11.60
CA LEU A 99 5.79 -49.89 -12.30
C LEU A 99 5.38 -48.50 -11.79
N ILE A 100 4.10 -48.34 -11.43
CA ILE A 100 3.53 -47.01 -11.14
C ILE A 100 3.26 -46.75 -9.66
N ASN A 101 3.61 -47.71 -8.77
CA ASN A 101 3.43 -47.62 -7.32
C ASN A 101 1.99 -47.24 -6.90
N ILE A 102 1.02 -47.91 -7.53
CA ILE A 102 -0.40 -47.88 -7.16
C ILE A 102 -0.78 -49.33 -6.83
N GLU A 103 -1.60 -49.57 -5.83
CA GLU A 103 -2.00 -50.92 -5.45
C GLU A 103 -2.70 -51.66 -6.60
N ALA A 104 -2.33 -52.92 -6.82
CA ALA A 104 -2.90 -53.73 -7.90
C ALA A 104 -4.43 -53.86 -7.79
N ALA A 105 -4.97 -53.89 -6.56
CA ALA A 105 -6.40 -53.93 -6.32
C ALA A 105 -7.11 -52.67 -6.85
N GLU A 106 -6.52 -51.49 -6.65
CA GLU A 106 -7.08 -50.23 -7.15
C GLU A 106 -7.05 -50.17 -8.68
N ILE A 107 -5.92 -50.54 -9.30
CA ILE A 107 -5.82 -50.58 -10.76
C ILE A 107 -6.84 -51.55 -11.32
N PHE A 108 -6.94 -52.77 -10.79
CA PHE A 108 -7.87 -53.80 -11.23
C PHE A 108 -9.33 -53.31 -11.22
N GLN A 109 -9.74 -52.59 -10.17
CA GLN A 109 -11.07 -51.98 -10.12
C GLN A 109 -11.30 -50.98 -11.24
N ARG A 110 -10.30 -50.15 -11.58
CA ARG A 110 -10.39 -49.21 -12.71
C ARG A 110 -10.44 -49.96 -14.06
N LEU A 111 -9.68 -51.04 -14.22
CA LEU A 111 -9.67 -51.84 -15.47
C LEU A 111 -10.99 -52.55 -15.75
N LYS A 112 -11.82 -52.81 -14.73
CA LYS A 112 -13.13 -53.48 -14.86
C LYS A 112 -14.31 -52.53 -15.00
N ARG A 113 -14.11 -51.22 -14.92
CA ARG A 113 -15.22 -50.26 -15.04
C ARG A 113 -15.85 -50.35 -16.43
N PRO A 114 -17.19 -50.26 -16.54
CA PRO A 114 -17.89 -50.25 -17.82
C PRO A 114 -17.78 -48.86 -18.48
N THR A 115 -16.55 -48.38 -18.66
CA THR A 115 -16.24 -47.07 -19.24
C THR A 115 -15.35 -47.25 -20.48
N CYS A 116 -15.42 -46.29 -21.40
CA CYS A 116 -14.61 -46.29 -22.64
C CYS A 116 -13.17 -45.82 -22.40
N PHE A 117 -12.90 -45.23 -21.24
CA PHE A 117 -11.66 -44.55 -20.93
C PHE A 117 -11.51 -44.39 -19.42
N GLU A 118 -10.33 -44.70 -18.89
CA GLU A 118 -9.96 -44.39 -17.50
C GLU A 118 -8.52 -43.88 -17.43
N TRP A 119 -8.31 -42.79 -16.70
CA TRP A 119 -6.96 -42.38 -16.29
C TRP A 119 -6.45 -43.31 -15.18
N ILE A 120 -5.29 -43.91 -15.40
CA ILE A 120 -4.62 -44.70 -14.36
C ILE A 120 -3.67 -43.80 -13.59
N LYS A 121 -2.74 -43.15 -14.29
CA LYS A 121 -1.77 -42.23 -13.70
C LYS A 121 -1.32 -41.19 -14.71
N ARG A 122 -1.38 -39.92 -14.32
CA ARG A 122 -0.94 -38.80 -15.15
C ARG A 122 0.48 -38.37 -14.79
N ASN A 123 1.19 -37.78 -15.76
CA ASN A 123 2.55 -37.24 -15.60
C ASN A 123 3.57 -38.28 -15.09
N LEU A 124 3.69 -39.42 -15.79
CA LEU A 124 4.66 -40.45 -15.48
C LEU A 124 6.10 -39.95 -15.67
N ALA A 125 7.01 -40.51 -14.86
CA ALA A 125 8.44 -40.37 -15.13
C ALA A 125 8.78 -41.05 -16.46
N GLU A 126 9.67 -40.43 -17.24
CA GLU A 126 10.03 -40.89 -18.58
C GLU A 126 10.49 -42.36 -18.60
N GLN A 127 11.30 -42.78 -17.63
CA GLN A 127 11.76 -44.17 -17.51
C GLN A 127 10.60 -45.16 -17.36
N ILE A 128 9.59 -44.81 -16.54
CA ILE A 128 8.40 -45.65 -16.32
C ILE A 128 7.55 -45.68 -17.59
N ALA A 129 7.38 -44.54 -18.26
CA ALA A 129 6.63 -44.46 -19.51
C ALA A 129 7.28 -45.32 -20.61
N GLN A 130 8.61 -45.29 -20.76
CA GLN A 130 9.34 -46.14 -21.71
C GLN A 130 9.18 -47.64 -21.39
N GLN A 131 9.24 -48.02 -20.11
CA GLN A 131 8.99 -49.41 -19.69
C GLN A 131 7.57 -49.86 -20.05
N ILE A 132 6.55 -49.04 -19.78
CA ILE A 132 5.16 -49.36 -20.14
C ILE A 132 4.99 -49.45 -21.66
N LYS A 133 5.61 -48.55 -22.42
CA LYS A 133 5.56 -48.55 -23.89
C LYS A 133 6.17 -49.80 -24.51
N ALA A 134 7.15 -50.42 -23.86
CA ALA A 134 7.77 -51.66 -24.29
C ALA A 134 6.93 -52.91 -23.99
N LEU A 135 5.88 -52.81 -23.17
CA LEU A 135 5.02 -53.94 -22.80
C LEU A 135 3.84 -54.07 -23.78
N PRO A 136 3.63 -55.24 -24.42
CA PRO A 136 2.50 -55.47 -25.32
C PRO A 136 1.23 -55.76 -24.53
N LEU A 137 0.68 -54.75 -23.85
CA LEU A 137 -0.55 -54.85 -23.06
C LEU A 137 -1.75 -54.28 -23.84
N PRO A 138 -2.69 -55.12 -24.30
CA PRO A 138 -3.89 -54.65 -25.00
C PRO A 138 -4.73 -53.70 -24.14
N GLY A 139 -5.21 -52.61 -24.75
CA GLY A 139 -6.05 -51.63 -24.06
C GLY A 139 -5.29 -50.67 -23.14
N VAL A 140 -3.96 -50.76 -23.06
CA VAL A 140 -3.11 -49.86 -22.28
C VAL A 140 -2.39 -48.90 -23.23
N PHE A 141 -2.53 -47.60 -22.98
CA PHE A 141 -1.98 -46.58 -23.86
C PHE A 141 -1.32 -45.46 -23.09
N LEU A 142 -0.36 -44.82 -23.75
CA LEU A 142 0.29 -43.60 -23.28
C LEU A 142 -0.10 -42.45 -24.20
N VAL A 143 -0.42 -41.32 -23.61
CA VAL A 143 -0.58 -40.06 -24.33
C VAL A 143 0.38 -39.03 -23.76
N THR A 144 1.10 -38.38 -24.66
CA THR A 144 1.98 -37.28 -24.29
C THR A 144 1.16 -36.04 -23.96
N GLU A 145 1.25 -35.59 -22.72
CA GLU A 145 0.66 -34.36 -22.21
C GLU A 145 1.75 -33.31 -21.93
N CYS A 146 1.32 -32.06 -21.79
CA CYS A 146 2.18 -30.98 -21.32
C CYS A 146 1.94 -30.73 -19.84
N LYS A 147 3.00 -30.79 -19.04
CA LYS A 147 3.01 -30.37 -17.64
C LYS A 147 3.63 -28.99 -17.51
N ARG A 148 3.01 -28.11 -16.74
CA ARG A 148 3.57 -26.78 -16.45
C ARG A 148 4.85 -26.87 -15.61
N TYR A 149 5.87 -26.10 -15.97
CA TYR A 149 7.19 -26.14 -15.33
C TYR A 149 7.74 -24.73 -15.08
N TYR A 150 8.31 -24.54 -13.89
CA TYR A 150 8.84 -23.26 -13.39
C TYR A 150 10.35 -23.42 -13.17
N PRO A 151 11.22 -23.06 -14.15
CA PRO A 151 12.66 -23.30 -14.08
C PRO A 151 13.35 -22.65 -12.87
N TYR A 152 12.84 -21.50 -12.41
CA TYR A 152 13.40 -20.75 -11.29
C TYR A 152 12.71 -21.03 -9.95
N ARG A 153 11.91 -22.09 -9.86
CA ARG A 153 11.25 -22.54 -8.62
C ARG A 153 10.46 -21.41 -7.95
N ASP A 154 10.88 -20.95 -6.78
CA ASP A 154 10.19 -19.99 -5.92
C ASP A 154 10.32 -18.52 -6.34
N LEU A 155 11.08 -18.23 -7.40
CA LEU A 155 11.22 -16.87 -7.97
C LEU A 155 9.85 -16.30 -8.37
N ALA A 156 9.46 -15.18 -7.74
CA ALA A 156 8.20 -14.48 -8.01
C ALA A 156 6.95 -15.39 -7.92
N ALA A 157 6.95 -16.39 -7.03
CA ALA A 157 5.93 -17.43 -6.97
C ALA A 157 4.48 -16.91 -6.89
N HIS A 158 4.18 -15.93 -6.03
CA HIS A 158 2.82 -15.35 -5.91
C HIS A 158 2.39 -14.53 -7.14
N LEU A 159 3.36 -14.00 -7.88
CA LEU A 159 3.12 -13.21 -9.08
C LEU A 159 2.83 -14.14 -10.25
N LEU A 160 3.72 -15.11 -10.50
CA LEU A 160 3.55 -16.08 -11.59
C LEU A 160 2.33 -16.96 -11.33
N GLY A 161 2.19 -17.44 -10.10
CA GLY A 161 1.18 -18.39 -9.70
C GLY A 161 1.51 -19.82 -10.10
N PHE A 162 0.49 -20.69 -10.13
CA PHE A 162 0.64 -22.07 -10.56
C PHE A 162 -0.62 -22.60 -11.26
N THR A 163 -0.49 -23.77 -11.87
CA THR A 163 -1.60 -24.49 -12.52
C THR A 163 -1.99 -25.74 -11.76
N GLY A 164 -3.25 -26.15 -11.90
CA GLY A 164 -3.75 -27.44 -11.43
C GLY A 164 -3.32 -28.59 -12.33
N VAL A 165 -3.76 -29.80 -11.97
CA VAL A 165 -3.45 -31.05 -12.70
C VAL A 165 -4.05 -31.05 -14.11
N ASP A 166 -5.14 -30.31 -14.33
CA ASP A 166 -5.79 -30.15 -15.64
C ASP A 166 -5.26 -28.95 -16.42
N ASN A 167 -4.11 -28.43 -16.00
CA ASN A 167 -3.44 -27.30 -16.62
C ASN A 167 -4.25 -25.99 -16.61
N GLN A 168 -5.21 -25.86 -15.67
CA GLN A 168 -5.94 -24.62 -15.40
C GLN A 168 -5.12 -23.71 -14.49
N GLY A 169 -5.04 -22.42 -14.80
CA GLY A 169 -4.39 -21.44 -13.93
C GLY A 169 -5.18 -21.21 -12.64
N LEU A 170 -4.54 -21.43 -11.49
CA LEU A 170 -5.24 -21.39 -10.20
C LEU A 170 -5.06 -20.05 -9.46
N ILE A 171 -3.87 -19.45 -9.51
CA ILE A 171 -3.57 -18.17 -8.89
C ILE A 171 -2.60 -17.34 -9.77
N GLY A 172 -2.32 -16.10 -9.37
CA GLY A 172 -1.34 -15.24 -10.02
C GLY A 172 -1.67 -14.95 -11.50
N LEU A 173 -0.63 -14.70 -12.30
CA LEU A 173 -0.77 -14.47 -13.73
C LEU A 173 -1.26 -15.70 -14.50
N GLU A 174 -0.95 -16.91 -14.02
CA GLU A 174 -1.51 -18.14 -14.58
C GLU A 174 -3.03 -18.12 -14.58
N ASN A 175 -3.68 -17.61 -13.51
CA ASN A 175 -5.13 -17.44 -13.46
C ASN A 175 -5.61 -16.21 -14.25
N SER A 176 -5.01 -15.04 -14.02
CA SER A 176 -5.48 -13.80 -14.66
C SER A 176 -5.41 -13.81 -16.19
N PHE A 177 -4.52 -14.59 -16.77
CA PHE A 177 -4.34 -14.76 -18.22
C PHE A 177 -4.60 -16.20 -18.67
N ASP A 178 -5.43 -16.95 -17.93
CA ASP A 178 -5.71 -18.35 -18.23
C ASP A 178 -6.27 -18.54 -19.65
N GLY A 179 -7.17 -17.64 -20.08
CA GLY A 179 -7.79 -17.68 -21.40
C GLY A 179 -6.80 -17.51 -22.56
N GLU A 180 -5.74 -16.72 -22.37
CA GLU A 180 -4.65 -16.56 -23.33
C GLU A 180 -3.68 -17.74 -23.28
N LEU A 181 -3.38 -18.23 -22.08
CA LEU A 181 -2.35 -19.22 -21.82
C LEU A 181 -2.80 -20.66 -22.13
N GLN A 182 -4.04 -21.06 -21.88
CA GLN A 182 -4.48 -22.47 -21.87
C GLN A 182 -4.36 -23.19 -23.23
N GLY A 183 -4.38 -22.46 -24.33
CA GLY A 183 -4.33 -23.05 -25.67
C GLY A 183 -5.63 -23.78 -26.06
N LYS A 184 -5.59 -24.54 -27.15
CA LYS A 184 -6.73 -25.35 -27.60
C LYS A 184 -6.44 -26.82 -27.35
N GLN A 185 -7.27 -27.44 -26.51
CA GLN A 185 -7.15 -28.85 -26.18
C GLN A 185 -7.23 -29.73 -27.43
N GLY A 186 -6.39 -30.77 -27.44
CA GLY A 186 -6.48 -31.87 -28.38
C GLY A 186 -7.55 -32.85 -27.93
N ARG A 187 -7.73 -33.92 -28.70
CA ARG A 187 -8.66 -34.98 -28.32
C ARG A 187 -8.26 -36.33 -28.88
N ILE A 188 -8.52 -37.38 -28.12
CA ILE A 188 -8.54 -38.76 -28.61
C ILE A 188 -10.00 -39.10 -28.87
N VAL A 189 -10.30 -39.50 -30.10
CA VAL A 189 -11.62 -40.00 -30.48
C VAL A 189 -11.61 -41.51 -30.38
N ILE A 190 -12.46 -42.05 -29.53
CA ILE A 190 -12.67 -43.49 -29.33
C ILE A 190 -14.09 -43.81 -29.77
N GLU A 191 -14.23 -44.77 -30.68
CA GLU A 191 -15.55 -45.26 -31.11
C GLU A 191 -16.00 -46.49 -30.30
N GLN A 192 -17.27 -46.49 -29.88
CA GLN A 192 -17.91 -47.58 -29.15
C GLN A 192 -19.37 -47.75 -29.62
N ASP A 193 -19.93 -48.96 -29.53
CA ASP A 193 -21.36 -49.14 -29.76
C ASP A 193 -22.21 -48.58 -28.59
N ALA A 194 -23.53 -48.41 -28.80
CA ALA A 194 -24.43 -47.85 -27.78
C ALA A 194 -24.58 -48.72 -26.52
N ALA A 195 -24.12 -49.97 -26.56
CA ALA A 195 -24.12 -50.94 -25.46
C ALA A 195 -22.74 -51.13 -24.82
N GLY A 196 -21.72 -50.38 -25.25
CA GLY A 196 -20.37 -50.44 -24.72
C GLY A 196 -19.46 -51.52 -25.32
N ARG A 197 -19.84 -52.16 -26.43
CA ARG A 197 -19.15 -53.32 -27.01
C ARG A 197 -18.16 -52.92 -28.11
N GLU A 198 -17.21 -53.82 -28.37
CA GLU A 198 -16.16 -53.70 -29.38
C GLU A 198 -16.76 -53.66 -30.79
N LEU A 199 -16.33 -52.69 -31.59
CA LEU A 199 -16.66 -52.59 -33.01
C LEU A 199 -15.53 -53.20 -33.84
N PRO A 200 -15.82 -53.82 -35.00
CA PRO A 200 -14.79 -54.16 -35.97
C PRO A 200 -14.06 -52.85 -36.40
N GLU A 201 -12.74 -52.80 -36.20
CA GLU A 201 -11.88 -51.62 -36.49
C GLU A 201 -12.32 -50.33 -35.77
N PRO A 202 -12.20 -50.25 -34.42
CA PRO A 202 -12.62 -49.06 -33.70
C PRO A 202 -11.75 -47.85 -34.09
N ILE A 203 -12.41 -46.71 -34.38
CA ILE A 203 -11.68 -45.46 -34.63
C ILE A 203 -10.96 -45.07 -33.34
N HIS A 204 -9.63 -45.08 -33.39
CA HIS A 204 -8.74 -44.49 -32.39
C HIS A 204 -7.93 -43.38 -33.08
N LYS A 205 -8.45 -42.14 -33.05
CA LYS A 205 -7.83 -41.01 -33.76
C LYS A 205 -7.39 -39.93 -32.79
N PHE A 206 -6.10 -39.62 -32.82
CA PHE A 206 -5.51 -38.53 -32.05
C PHE A 206 -5.53 -37.22 -32.84
N PHE A 207 -6.09 -36.18 -32.23
CA PHE A 207 -6.01 -34.80 -32.70
C PHE A 207 -5.07 -34.03 -31.77
N PRO A 208 -3.91 -33.57 -32.25
CA PRO A 208 -2.93 -32.93 -31.40
C PRO A 208 -3.45 -31.59 -30.83
N PRO A 209 -3.13 -31.27 -29.56
CA PRO A 209 -3.43 -29.97 -29.00
C PRO A 209 -2.64 -28.84 -29.66
N GLN A 210 -3.13 -27.60 -29.53
CA GLN A 210 -2.41 -26.39 -29.95
C GLN A 210 -2.04 -25.55 -28.73
N GLN A 211 -0.76 -25.18 -28.64
CA GLN A 211 -0.25 -24.40 -27.52
C GLN A 211 -0.91 -23.01 -27.45
N GLY A 212 -1.08 -22.50 -26.21
CA GLY A 212 -1.59 -21.15 -25.96
C GLY A 212 -0.61 -20.04 -26.30
N LYS A 213 -1.07 -18.80 -26.11
CA LYS A 213 -0.33 -17.57 -26.44
C LYS A 213 0.71 -17.25 -25.38
N ASN A 214 1.85 -16.75 -25.81
CA ASN A 214 2.95 -16.37 -24.93
C ASN A 214 2.68 -15.02 -24.25
N LEU A 215 3.15 -14.88 -23.00
CA LEU A 215 3.16 -13.62 -22.27
C LEU A 215 4.58 -13.10 -22.11
N THR A 216 4.79 -11.81 -22.36
CA THR A 216 6.01 -11.12 -21.93
C THR A 216 5.65 -10.18 -20.79
N LEU A 217 6.30 -10.36 -19.65
CA LEU A 217 6.08 -9.56 -18.45
C LEU A 217 6.85 -8.24 -18.50
N THR A 218 6.49 -7.33 -17.60
CA THR A 218 7.27 -6.15 -17.25
C THR A 218 8.39 -6.47 -16.25
N LEU A 219 8.26 -7.60 -15.56
CA LEU A 219 9.25 -8.14 -14.62
C LEU A 219 10.59 -8.39 -15.32
N ASP A 220 11.68 -8.06 -14.62
CA ASP A 220 13.05 -8.36 -14.99
C ASP A 220 13.61 -9.45 -14.09
N ALA A 221 13.98 -10.60 -14.64
CA ALA A 221 14.42 -11.71 -13.79
C ALA A 221 15.70 -11.39 -13.00
N THR A 222 16.55 -10.47 -13.47
CA THR A 222 17.77 -10.04 -12.75
C THR A 222 17.40 -9.19 -11.53
N ILE A 223 16.53 -8.21 -11.72
CA ILE A 223 16.05 -7.35 -10.63
C ILE A 223 15.26 -8.19 -9.62
N GLN A 224 14.46 -9.15 -10.09
CA GLN A 224 13.76 -10.09 -9.24
C GLN A 224 14.73 -10.92 -8.39
N GLN A 225 15.87 -11.38 -8.93
CA GLN A 225 16.88 -12.10 -8.15
C GLN A 225 17.49 -11.23 -7.03
N PHE A 226 17.70 -9.93 -7.26
CA PHE A 226 18.13 -9.02 -6.18
C PHE A 226 17.09 -8.96 -5.06
N VAL A 227 15.81 -8.88 -5.43
CA VAL A 227 14.69 -8.92 -4.47
C VAL A 227 14.65 -10.24 -3.70
N GLU A 228 14.73 -11.40 -4.38
CA GLU A 228 14.70 -12.71 -3.72
C GLU A 228 15.89 -12.90 -2.76
N ARG A 229 17.09 -12.41 -3.13
CA ARG A 229 18.27 -12.43 -2.28
C ARG A 229 18.02 -11.67 -0.98
N GLU A 230 17.56 -10.43 -1.08
CA GLU A 230 17.32 -9.60 0.11
C GLU A 230 16.17 -10.12 0.97
N LEU A 231 15.12 -10.68 0.36
CA LEU A 231 14.04 -11.36 1.10
C LEU A 231 14.57 -12.56 1.90
N ASN A 232 15.48 -13.35 1.34
CA ASN A 232 16.10 -14.46 2.05
C ASN A 232 16.96 -13.96 3.23
N LEU A 233 17.72 -12.89 3.05
CA LEU A 233 18.50 -12.26 4.13
C LEU A 233 17.59 -11.71 5.23
N ILE A 234 16.45 -11.11 4.87
CA ILE A 234 15.44 -10.66 5.84
C ILE A 234 14.94 -11.83 6.67
N VAL A 235 14.57 -12.94 6.04
CA VAL A 235 14.05 -14.12 6.75
C VAL A 235 15.10 -14.71 7.69
N GLN A 236 16.34 -14.86 7.21
CA GLN A 236 17.45 -15.40 8.02
C GLN A 236 17.76 -14.52 9.24
N LYS A 237 17.70 -13.20 9.09
CA LYS A 237 18.11 -12.27 10.15
C LYS A 237 16.98 -11.93 11.12
N TYR A 238 15.77 -11.72 10.61
CA TYR A 238 14.66 -11.15 11.37
C TYR A 238 13.47 -12.09 11.57
N HIS A 239 13.44 -13.27 10.93
CA HIS A 239 12.34 -14.24 11.09
C HIS A 239 10.93 -13.62 11.08
N PRO A 240 10.61 -12.72 10.12
CA PRO A 240 9.37 -11.95 10.18
C PRO A 240 8.17 -12.84 9.90
N ARG A 241 6.98 -12.41 10.34
CA ARG A 241 5.73 -13.07 9.92
C ARG A 241 5.49 -12.89 8.42
N LEU A 242 5.82 -11.71 7.89
CA LEU A 242 5.65 -11.37 6.49
C LEU A 242 6.76 -10.41 6.04
N ALA A 243 7.28 -10.59 4.83
CA ALA A 243 8.11 -9.57 4.18
C ALA A 243 7.68 -9.39 2.72
N VAL A 244 7.72 -8.15 2.24
CA VAL A 244 7.33 -7.74 0.89
C VAL A 244 8.37 -6.79 0.34
N ILE A 245 8.84 -7.03 -0.87
CA ILE A 245 9.63 -6.07 -1.64
C ILE A 245 9.00 -5.91 -3.01
N ILE A 246 8.74 -4.66 -3.41
CA ILE A 246 8.21 -4.31 -4.73
C ILE A 246 9.12 -3.25 -5.34
N VAL A 247 9.47 -3.44 -6.61
CA VAL A 247 10.27 -2.52 -7.41
C VAL A 247 9.46 -2.13 -8.64
N MET A 248 9.27 -0.83 -8.84
CA MET A 248 8.42 -0.25 -9.89
C MET A 248 9.22 0.80 -10.68
N ASN A 249 9.00 0.87 -11.99
CA ASN A 249 9.42 2.02 -12.79
C ASN A 249 8.39 3.16 -12.58
N PRO A 250 8.78 4.29 -11.95
CA PRO A 250 7.83 5.34 -11.62
C PRO A 250 7.20 6.00 -12.86
N ASN A 251 7.91 6.04 -13.98
CA ASN A 251 7.46 6.75 -15.19
C ASN A 251 6.49 5.92 -16.05
N THR A 252 6.31 4.64 -15.74
CA THR A 252 5.46 3.74 -16.53
C THR A 252 4.47 2.93 -15.70
N GLY A 253 4.68 2.82 -14.38
CA GLY A 253 3.92 1.90 -13.53
C GLY A 253 4.29 0.44 -13.73
N GLU A 254 5.29 0.13 -14.55
CA GLU A 254 5.77 -1.24 -14.77
C GLU A 254 6.37 -1.81 -13.47
N ILE A 255 5.91 -2.97 -13.05
CA ILE A 255 6.52 -3.72 -11.94
C ILE A 255 7.74 -4.48 -12.47
N LEU A 256 8.91 -4.06 -12.02
CA LEU A 256 10.19 -4.65 -12.40
C LEU A 256 10.52 -5.89 -11.57
N ALA A 257 10.09 -5.90 -10.30
CA ALA A 257 10.18 -7.05 -9.42
C ALA A 257 9.12 -6.97 -8.30
N LEU A 258 8.63 -8.13 -7.86
CA LEU A 258 7.70 -8.27 -6.74
C LEU A 258 7.95 -9.62 -6.08
N GLY A 259 8.32 -9.60 -4.80
CA GLY A 259 8.59 -10.81 -4.02
C GLY A 259 8.01 -10.73 -2.62
N ASN A 260 7.64 -11.90 -2.08
CA ASN A 260 7.06 -12.03 -0.76
C ASN A 260 7.74 -13.14 0.05
N ARG A 261 7.69 -13.03 1.38
CA ARG A 261 7.98 -14.14 2.31
C ARG A 261 6.86 -14.27 3.35
N PRO A 262 6.43 -15.49 3.72
CA PRO A 262 6.90 -16.78 3.19
C PRO A 262 6.55 -16.97 1.70
N SER A 263 7.34 -17.79 0.98
CA SER A 263 7.14 -18.14 -0.44
C SER A 263 6.90 -19.65 -0.58
N PHE A 264 6.72 -20.12 -1.82
CA PHE A 264 6.49 -21.52 -2.15
C PHE A 264 7.09 -21.88 -3.51
N ASP A 265 7.34 -23.16 -3.76
CA ASP A 265 7.77 -23.66 -5.08
C ASP A 265 6.53 -24.02 -5.91
N PRO A 266 6.22 -23.30 -7.01
CA PRO A 266 5.07 -23.58 -7.87
C PRO A 266 5.11 -24.98 -8.51
N ASN A 267 6.27 -25.63 -8.60
CA ASN A 267 6.35 -27.01 -9.09
C ASN A 267 5.83 -28.02 -8.04
N ASN A 268 5.83 -27.64 -6.75
CA ASN A 268 5.53 -28.50 -5.60
C ASN A 268 4.53 -27.83 -4.62
N TRP A 269 3.61 -27.02 -5.13
CA TRP A 269 2.71 -26.18 -4.33
C TRP A 269 1.81 -26.99 -3.36
N LEU A 270 1.49 -28.25 -3.71
CA LEU A 270 0.71 -29.16 -2.86
C LEU A 270 1.38 -29.47 -1.51
N ASN A 271 2.72 -29.39 -1.45
CA ASN A 271 3.47 -29.63 -0.21
C ASN A 271 3.51 -28.39 0.70
N THR A 272 2.93 -27.26 0.26
CA THR A 272 2.92 -26.02 1.01
C THR A 272 1.51 -25.74 1.55
N SER A 273 1.44 -25.25 2.79
CA SER A 273 0.17 -24.83 3.39
C SER A 273 -0.57 -23.83 2.50
N ARG A 274 -1.88 -24.03 2.37
CA ARG A 274 -2.77 -23.16 1.59
C ARG A 274 -2.66 -21.68 1.95
N GLN A 275 -2.48 -21.38 3.23
CA GLN A 275 -2.38 -20.00 3.75
C GLN A 275 -1.16 -19.22 3.22
N ILE A 276 -0.16 -19.91 2.64
CA ILE A 276 1.04 -19.27 2.09
C ILE A 276 0.82 -18.83 0.64
N TRP A 277 0.11 -19.63 -0.16
CA TRP A 277 -0.06 -19.37 -1.59
C TRP A 277 -1.40 -18.75 -1.97
N ASP A 278 -2.42 -18.83 -1.11
CA ASP A 278 -3.78 -18.35 -1.41
C ASP A 278 -3.93 -16.82 -1.48
N ARG A 279 -2.99 -16.09 -0.87
CA ARG A 279 -3.00 -14.63 -0.80
C ARG A 279 -1.63 -14.08 -1.21
N ASN A 280 -1.62 -13.04 -2.03
CA ASN A 280 -0.41 -12.31 -2.39
C ASN A 280 -0.25 -11.07 -1.49
N PRO A 281 0.67 -11.07 -0.51
CA PRO A 281 0.77 -10.01 0.48
C PRO A 281 1.06 -8.63 -0.10
N ALA A 282 1.74 -8.54 -1.25
CA ALA A 282 2.01 -7.27 -1.94
C ALA A 282 0.75 -6.50 -2.37
N ILE A 283 -0.37 -7.20 -2.59
CA ILE A 283 -1.62 -6.62 -3.08
C ILE A 283 -2.81 -6.82 -2.12
N TRP A 284 -2.67 -7.74 -1.16
CA TRP A 284 -3.76 -8.14 -0.26
C TRP A 284 -3.57 -7.64 1.18
N TYR A 285 -2.33 -7.56 1.68
CA TYR A 285 -2.10 -7.29 3.10
C TYR A 285 -2.38 -5.83 3.43
N ASN A 286 -3.48 -5.59 4.15
CA ASN A 286 -3.84 -4.27 4.65
C ASN A 286 -3.10 -4.00 5.97
N TYR A 287 -2.37 -2.89 6.04
CA TYR A 287 -1.67 -2.47 7.25
C TYR A 287 -1.71 -0.95 7.39
N GLU A 288 -1.57 -0.46 8.62
CA GLU A 288 -1.35 0.97 8.84
C GLU A 288 0.07 1.33 8.37
N PRO A 289 0.22 2.21 7.37
CA PRO A 289 1.53 2.54 6.80
C PRO A 289 2.44 3.30 7.77
N GLY A 290 1.87 3.98 8.76
CA GLY A 290 2.61 4.86 9.66
C GLY A 290 3.37 5.94 8.90
N SER A 291 4.59 6.25 9.35
CA SER A 291 5.34 7.42 8.85
C SER A 291 5.70 7.40 7.36
N THR A 292 5.57 6.29 6.62
CA THR A 292 5.69 6.33 5.16
C THR A 292 4.54 7.11 4.51
N PHE A 293 3.37 7.13 5.14
CA PHE A 293 2.20 7.87 4.65
C PHE A 293 2.36 9.39 4.71
N LYS A 294 3.23 9.88 5.60
CA LYS A 294 3.57 11.30 5.70
C LYS A 294 4.08 11.90 4.39
N VAL A 295 4.61 11.05 3.50
CA VAL A 295 4.97 11.42 2.12
C VAL A 295 3.75 11.98 1.38
N VAL A 296 2.60 11.31 1.48
CA VAL A 296 1.33 11.73 0.89
C VAL A 296 0.86 13.04 1.52
N THR A 297 0.85 13.11 2.85
CA THR A 297 0.42 14.31 3.58
C THR A 297 1.28 15.54 3.26
N ALA A 298 2.61 15.40 3.26
CA ALA A 298 3.52 16.50 2.90
C ALA A 298 3.30 16.96 1.46
N SER A 299 3.12 16.02 0.53
CA SER A 299 2.92 16.35 -0.88
C SER A 299 1.60 17.09 -1.12
N ALA A 300 0.52 16.68 -0.46
CA ALA A 300 -0.77 17.36 -0.50
C ALA A 300 -0.66 18.78 0.08
N ALA A 301 0.03 18.95 1.21
CA ALA A 301 0.19 20.24 1.86
C ALA A 301 0.99 21.25 1.00
N LEU A 302 2.04 20.77 0.31
CA LEU A 302 2.80 21.58 -0.64
C LEU A 302 1.97 21.92 -1.88
N ALA A 303 1.20 20.96 -2.42
CA ALA A 303 0.35 21.18 -3.58
C ALA A 303 -0.76 22.21 -3.29
N GLU A 304 -1.35 22.17 -2.10
CA GLU A 304 -2.35 23.14 -1.64
C GLU A 304 -1.73 24.46 -1.15
N LYS A 305 -0.40 24.58 -1.15
CA LYS A 305 0.37 25.75 -0.70
C LYS A 305 0.03 26.19 0.74
N VAL A 306 -0.41 25.25 1.58
CA VAL A 306 -0.72 25.51 3.00
C VAL A 306 0.52 25.44 3.89
N VAL A 307 1.65 25.00 3.32
CA VAL A 307 2.98 25.03 3.94
C VAL A 307 4.04 25.41 2.91
N LYS A 308 5.11 26.04 3.39
CA LYS A 308 6.38 26.26 2.68
C LYS A 308 7.51 25.59 3.44
N GLU A 309 8.61 25.31 2.75
CA GLU A 309 9.77 24.61 3.30
C GLU A 309 10.36 25.21 4.59
N ASN A 310 10.30 26.55 4.72
CA ASN A 310 10.84 27.30 5.86
C ASN A 310 9.76 27.73 6.86
N ASP A 311 8.50 27.31 6.70
CA ASP A 311 7.45 27.68 7.64
C ASP A 311 7.78 27.16 9.05
N PRO A 312 7.54 27.97 10.09
CA PRO A 312 7.86 27.58 11.46
C PRO A 312 6.84 26.58 12.01
N PHE A 313 7.34 25.62 12.77
CA PHE A 313 6.62 24.63 13.55
C PHE A 313 7.27 24.51 14.93
N TYR A 314 6.50 24.09 15.92
CA TYR A 314 7.02 23.86 17.27
C TYR A 314 6.55 22.51 17.80
N CYS A 315 7.49 21.71 18.30
CA CYS A 315 7.24 20.38 18.83
C CYS A 315 7.61 20.31 20.32
N PRO A 316 6.65 20.47 21.24
CA PRO A 316 6.88 20.28 22.68
C PRO A 316 6.87 18.80 23.12
N GLY A 317 6.96 17.86 22.16
CA GLY A 317 6.88 16.41 22.42
C GLY A 317 5.49 15.82 22.26
N TYR A 318 4.44 16.65 22.14
CA TYR A 318 3.08 16.20 21.89
C TYR A 318 2.26 17.28 21.17
N ILE A 319 1.09 16.88 20.67
CA ILE A 319 0.02 17.79 20.26
C ILE A 319 -1.31 17.27 20.79
N LYS A 320 -2.15 18.17 21.31
CA LYS A 320 -3.51 17.82 21.75
C LYS A 320 -4.47 18.07 20.59
N VAL A 321 -5.22 17.03 20.19
CA VAL A 321 -6.28 17.13 19.20
C VAL A 321 -7.56 16.60 19.82
N ALA A 322 -8.57 17.46 19.93
CA ALA A 322 -9.78 17.19 20.70
C ALA A 322 -9.44 16.74 22.13
N ASP A 323 -9.80 15.51 22.51
CA ASP A 323 -9.62 14.91 23.82
C ASP A 323 -8.34 14.07 23.94
N ARG A 324 -7.53 13.93 22.88
CA ARG A 324 -6.36 13.03 22.86
C ARG A 324 -5.03 13.74 22.67
N TYR A 325 -4.00 13.19 23.31
CA TYR A 325 -2.60 13.57 23.11
C TYR A 325 -1.96 12.65 22.08
N ILE A 326 -1.36 13.23 21.05
CA ILE A 326 -0.55 12.52 20.05
C ILE A 326 0.91 12.86 20.31
N HIS A 327 1.68 11.86 20.74
CA HIS A 327 3.07 12.04 21.13
C HIS A 327 4.03 11.98 19.94
N CYS A 328 5.12 12.73 20.06
CA CYS A 328 6.29 12.58 19.22
C CYS A 328 7.05 11.30 19.59
N TRP A 329 7.89 10.81 18.68
CA TRP A 329 8.77 9.67 18.98
C TRP A 329 10.03 10.10 19.75
N LEU A 330 10.38 11.39 19.71
CA LEU A 330 11.47 11.97 20.50
C LEU A 330 10.92 12.50 21.83
N ASP A 331 11.42 11.94 22.93
CA ASP A 331 11.10 12.40 24.29
C ASP A 331 11.61 13.84 24.49
N GLY A 332 10.76 14.70 25.08
CA GLY A 332 11.03 16.13 25.22
C GLY A 332 10.70 16.98 23.98
N GLY A 333 10.40 16.33 22.84
CA GLY A 333 10.06 17.01 21.60
C GLY A 333 11.26 17.52 20.82
N HIS A 334 10.98 18.10 19.65
CA HIS A 334 12.02 18.61 18.77
C HIS A 334 12.20 20.14 18.82
N GLY A 335 11.48 20.83 19.70
CA GLY A 335 11.56 22.29 19.82
C GLY A 335 11.09 23.02 18.54
N SER A 336 11.70 24.17 18.27
CA SER A 336 11.44 24.97 17.07
C SER A 336 12.04 24.31 15.83
N GLN A 337 11.22 24.16 14.79
CA GLN A 337 11.58 23.48 13.55
C GLN A 337 11.02 24.21 12.34
N LYS A 338 11.67 24.06 11.19
CA LYS A 338 11.04 24.41 9.90
C LYS A 338 10.27 23.22 9.36
N PHE A 339 9.38 23.44 8.40
CA PHE A 339 8.67 22.33 7.74
C PHE A 339 9.61 21.26 7.16
N SER A 340 10.72 21.68 6.56
CA SER A 340 11.77 20.75 6.11
C SER A 340 12.29 19.84 7.21
N ASP A 341 12.51 20.38 8.41
CA ASP A 341 12.96 19.62 9.58
C ASP A 341 11.85 18.70 10.11
N VAL A 342 10.58 19.15 10.07
CA VAL A 342 9.42 18.31 10.41
C VAL A 342 9.39 17.05 9.54
N VAL A 343 9.60 17.19 8.23
CA VAL A 343 9.68 16.05 7.29
C VAL A 343 10.90 15.18 7.58
N MET A 344 12.08 15.79 7.75
CA MET A 344 13.36 15.13 8.00
C MET A 344 13.34 14.28 9.29
N HIS A 345 12.86 14.86 10.38
CA HIS A 345 12.74 14.25 11.71
C HIS A 345 11.48 13.41 11.88
N SER A 346 10.57 13.40 10.89
CA SER A 346 9.32 12.66 10.99
C SER A 346 8.44 13.08 12.17
N CYS A 347 8.46 14.37 12.54
CA CYS A 347 7.83 14.88 13.75
C CYS A 347 6.30 14.71 13.74
N ASN A 348 5.75 13.91 14.66
CA ASN A 348 4.30 13.64 14.71
C ASN A 348 3.47 14.91 14.95
N PRO A 349 3.75 15.75 15.97
CA PRO A 349 3.01 17.01 16.16
C PRO A 349 2.96 17.90 14.93
N GLY A 350 4.10 18.08 14.25
CA GLY A 350 4.19 18.89 13.03
C GLY A 350 3.35 18.31 11.89
N PHE A 351 3.36 16.99 11.67
CA PHE A 351 2.53 16.37 10.64
C PHE A 351 1.03 16.40 10.94
N VAL A 352 0.65 16.28 12.22
CA VAL A 352 -0.74 16.49 12.64
C VAL A 352 -1.19 17.89 12.28
N GLU A 353 -0.38 18.90 12.62
CA GLU A 353 -0.68 20.29 12.27
C GLU A 353 -0.77 20.47 10.75
N VAL A 354 0.15 19.89 9.97
CA VAL A 354 0.12 19.92 8.51
C VAL A 354 -1.17 19.30 7.97
N GLY A 355 -1.59 18.13 8.48
CA GLY A 355 -2.84 17.47 8.10
C GLY A 355 -4.08 18.33 8.41
N LEU A 356 -4.09 18.98 9.58
CA LEU A 356 -5.16 19.91 9.96
C LEU A 356 -5.18 21.18 9.08
N ARG A 357 -4.01 21.71 8.68
CA ARG A 357 -3.90 22.84 7.74
C ARG A 357 -4.39 22.48 6.33
N VAL A 358 -4.16 21.25 5.87
CA VAL A 358 -4.74 20.74 4.61
C VAL A 358 -6.27 20.71 4.71
N GLY A 359 -6.80 20.26 5.85
CA GLY A 359 -8.23 20.21 6.13
C GLY A 359 -8.95 19.01 5.49
N LYS A 360 -10.11 18.66 6.04
CA LYS A 360 -10.84 17.41 5.71
C LYS A 360 -11.10 17.23 4.21
N GLU A 361 -11.73 18.21 3.55
CA GLU A 361 -12.17 18.06 2.16
C GLU A 361 -10.99 17.84 1.21
N ARG A 362 -9.93 18.65 1.34
CA ARG A 362 -8.72 18.53 0.52
C ARG A 362 -7.97 17.23 0.85
N PHE A 363 -7.88 16.85 2.12
CA PHE A 363 -7.22 15.62 2.51
C PHE A 363 -7.87 14.41 1.83
N TYR A 364 -9.20 14.29 1.89
CA TYR A 364 -9.93 13.22 1.20
C TYR A 364 -9.81 13.29 -0.32
N HIS A 365 -9.80 14.49 -0.91
CA HIS A 365 -9.53 14.65 -2.34
C HIS A 365 -8.19 14.03 -2.75
N TYR A 366 -7.12 14.22 -1.96
CA TYR A 366 -5.84 13.58 -2.23
C TYR A 366 -5.86 12.07 -1.94
N LEU A 367 -6.55 11.60 -0.89
CA LEU A 367 -6.70 10.15 -0.68
C LEU A 367 -7.28 9.45 -1.91
N GLU A 368 -8.37 10.01 -2.46
CA GLU A 368 -9.03 9.52 -3.67
C GLU A 368 -8.12 9.62 -4.89
N LYS A 369 -7.46 10.77 -5.11
CA LYS A 369 -6.55 10.95 -6.26
C LYS A 369 -5.35 9.99 -6.22
N PHE A 370 -4.78 9.73 -5.05
CA PHE A 370 -3.70 8.75 -4.89
C PHE A 370 -4.19 7.29 -5.01
N GLY A 371 -5.50 7.06 -5.07
CA GLY A 371 -6.09 5.73 -5.23
C GLY A 371 -6.20 4.92 -3.93
N PHE A 372 -6.19 5.57 -2.76
CA PHE A 372 -6.41 4.88 -1.49
C PHE A 372 -7.90 4.55 -1.30
N GLY A 373 -8.18 3.37 -0.74
CA GLY A 373 -9.56 2.89 -0.55
C GLY A 373 -10.18 2.21 -1.77
N VAL A 374 -9.43 2.10 -2.89
CA VAL A 374 -9.84 1.36 -4.09
C VAL A 374 -8.70 0.48 -4.61
N PRO A 375 -8.98 -0.69 -5.22
CA PRO A 375 -7.97 -1.50 -5.88
C PRO A 375 -7.23 -0.70 -6.97
N THR A 376 -5.91 -0.88 -7.10
CA THR A 376 -5.10 -0.21 -8.12
C THR A 376 -5.41 -0.71 -9.53
N GLY A 377 -6.02 -1.89 -9.63
CA GLY A 377 -6.27 -2.57 -10.90
C GLY A 377 -5.05 -3.32 -11.40
N ILE A 378 -4.08 -3.65 -10.55
CA ILE A 378 -3.01 -4.57 -10.94
C ILE A 378 -3.65 -5.88 -11.44
N ALA A 379 -3.17 -6.43 -12.56
CA ALA A 379 -3.77 -7.58 -13.24
C ALA A 379 -3.48 -8.91 -12.50
N LEU A 380 -3.80 -8.96 -11.21
CA LEU A 380 -3.64 -10.10 -10.31
C LEU A 380 -4.95 -10.32 -9.53
N PRO A 381 -5.33 -11.57 -9.23
CA PRO A 381 -6.56 -11.84 -8.48
C PRO A 381 -6.38 -11.53 -6.99
N GLY A 382 -7.47 -11.15 -6.32
CA GLY A 382 -7.49 -10.98 -4.87
C GLY A 382 -6.86 -9.67 -4.35
N GLU A 383 -6.78 -8.63 -5.18
CA GLU A 383 -6.35 -7.29 -4.76
C GLU A 383 -7.31 -6.70 -3.71
N ALA A 384 -6.77 -6.23 -2.59
CA ALA A 384 -7.52 -5.55 -1.55
C ALA A 384 -7.60 -4.03 -1.82
N ALA A 385 -8.68 -3.40 -1.36
CA ALA A 385 -8.91 -1.97 -1.56
C ALA A 385 -8.22 -1.06 -0.51
N GLY A 386 -7.65 -1.64 0.56
CA GLY A 386 -7.34 -0.88 1.78
C GLY A 386 -8.58 -0.58 2.62
N ILE A 387 -8.41 0.16 3.71
CA ILE A 387 -9.47 0.57 4.63
C ILE A 387 -9.30 2.07 4.90
N VAL A 388 -10.26 2.85 4.45
CA VAL A 388 -10.32 4.31 4.66
C VAL A 388 -11.63 4.63 5.38
N ILE A 389 -11.56 5.44 6.45
CA ILE A 389 -12.75 5.89 7.16
C ILE A 389 -13.60 6.74 6.19
N PRO A 390 -14.91 6.50 6.05
CA PRO A 390 -15.78 7.32 5.19
C PRO A 390 -15.72 8.81 5.57
N LYS A 391 -15.69 9.70 4.57
CA LYS A 391 -15.50 11.15 4.75
C LYS A 391 -16.55 11.80 5.65
N ASP A 392 -17.79 11.34 5.57
CA ASP A 392 -18.93 11.78 6.37
C ASP A 392 -18.78 11.43 7.86
N LYS A 393 -18.05 10.35 8.17
CA LYS A 393 -17.78 9.88 9.55
C LYS A 393 -16.46 10.39 10.12
N ALA A 394 -15.64 11.05 9.30
CA ALA A 394 -14.30 11.48 9.67
C ALA A 394 -14.32 12.71 10.58
N THR A 395 -13.71 12.58 11.76
CA THR A 395 -13.48 13.67 12.71
C THR A 395 -12.13 14.34 12.49
N SER A 396 -11.90 15.52 13.09
CA SER A 396 -10.58 16.17 13.09
C SER A 396 -9.50 15.29 13.71
N LEU A 397 -9.86 14.45 14.70
CA LEU A 397 -8.94 13.46 15.27
C LEU A 397 -8.54 12.40 14.23
N ASN A 398 -9.48 11.95 13.39
CA ASN A 398 -9.16 11.02 12.32
C ASN A 398 -8.26 11.65 11.25
N ILE A 399 -8.47 12.92 10.90
CA ILE A 399 -7.56 13.63 9.98
C ILE A 399 -6.15 13.71 10.59
N ALA A 400 -6.06 14.05 11.88
CA ALA A 400 -4.79 14.10 12.60
C ALA A 400 -4.07 12.75 12.59
N THR A 401 -4.75 11.64 12.90
CA THR A 401 -4.11 10.31 12.91
C THR A 401 -3.81 9.79 11.51
N MET A 402 -4.71 9.98 10.54
CA MET A 402 -4.48 9.60 9.14
C MET A 402 -3.31 10.35 8.52
N SER A 403 -3.09 11.60 8.90
CA SER A 403 -1.91 12.37 8.45
C SER A 403 -0.56 11.74 8.87
N LEU A 404 -0.58 10.87 9.88
CA LEU A 404 0.56 10.10 10.36
C LEU A 404 0.61 8.68 9.80
N GLY A 405 -0.39 8.28 9.01
CA GLY A 405 -0.58 6.91 8.53
C GLY A 405 -1.16 5.96 9.55
N GLN A 406 -1.94 6.46 10.53
CA GLN A 406 -2.72 5.68 11.49
C GLN A 406 -4.21 5.89 11.25
N SER A 407 -5.10 4.97 11.65
CA SER A 407 -6.54 5.03 11.32
C SER A 407 -6.85 4.97 9.80
N ILE A 408 -5.87 4.50 9.02
CA ILE A 408 -5.98 4.20 7.59
C ILE A 408 -5.14 2.95 7.34
N ALA A 409 -5.69 1.97 6.61
CA ALA A 409 -4.94 0.80 6.18
C ALA A 409 -4.80 0.80 4.66
N VAL A 410 -3.60 0.51 4.17
CA VAL A 410 -3.27 0.50 2.74
C VAL A 410 -2.61 -0.82 2.35
N THR A 411 -2.64 -1.15 1.07
CA THR A 411 -1.83 -2.26 0.53
C THR A 411 -0.43 -1.77 0.17
N PRO A 412 0.59 -2.65 0.15
CA PRO A 412 1.94 -2.27 -0.25
C PRO A 412 2.00 -1.68 -1.66
N ILE A 413 1.23 -2.23 -2.60
CA ILE A 413 1.17 -1.72 -3.97
C ILE A 413 0.53 -0.32 -4.06
N GLN A 414 -0.50 -0.01 -3.26
CA GLN A 414 -1.09 1.33 -3.21
C GLN A 414 -0.07 2.36 -2.73
N LEU A 415 0.64 2.05 -1.63
CA LEU A 415 1.63 2.97 -1.08
C LEU A 415 2.80 3.21 -2.06
N LEU A 416 3.32 2.15 -2.69
CA LEU A 416 4.37 2.31 -3.69
C LEU A 416 3.89 3.12 -4.91
N SER A 417 2.65 2.90 -5.36
CA SER A 417 2.08 3.66 -6.48
C SER A 417 1.99 5.17 -6.17
N ALA A 418 1.61 5.52 -4.94
CA ALA A 418 1.60 6.92 -4.49
C ALA A 418 3.01 7.53 -4.44
N VAL A 419 4.00 6.79 -3.95
CA VAL A 419 5.41 7.23 -3.94
C VAL A 419 5.95 7.39 -5.37
N SER A 420 5.61 6.48 -6.28
CA SER A 420 5.96 6.57 -7.70
C SER A 420 5.35 7.79 -8.39
N ALA A 421 4.12 8.18 -8.02
CA ALA A 421 3.52 9.41 -8.53
C ALA A 421 4.29 10.66 -8.06
N ILE A 422 4.89 10.66 -6.88
CA ILE A 422 5.74 11.77 -6.45
C ILE A 422 7.05 11.77 -7.22
N ALA A 423 7.63 10.60 -7.46
CA ALA A 423 8.87 10.46 -8.23
C ALA A 423 8.73 11.02 -9.65
N ASN A 424 7.67 10.65 -10.38
CA ASN A 424 7.52 11.00 -11.79
C ASN A 424 6.91 12.39 -12.08
N GLY A 425 6.89 13.30 -11.10
CA GLY A 425 6.34 14.65 -11.29
C GLY A 425 4.82 14.76 -11.12
N GLY A 426 4.17 13.78 -10.49
CA GLY A 426 2.80 13.88 -9.99
C GLY A 426 1.77 13.02 -10.72
N ILE A 427 2.17 12.08 -11.58
CA ILE A 427 1.26 11.25 -12.38
C ILE A 427 1.09 9.89 -11.70
N LEU A 428 -0.14 9.51 -11.35
CA LEU A 428 -0.41 8.16 -10.88
C LEU A 428 -0.58 7.23 -12.08
N TYR A 429 0.25 6.20 -12.19
CA TYR A 429 0.10 5.13 -13.18
C TYR A 429 -0.60 3.92 -12.57
N ARG A 430 -1.40 3.22 -13.40
CA ARG A 430 -1.90 1.90 -13.04
C ARG A 430 -0.73 0.90 -13.05
N PRO A 431 -0.47 0.15 -11.96
CA PRO A 431 0.57 -0.86 -11.93
C PRO A 431 0.40 -1.90 -13.05
N GLN A 432 1.48 -2.18 -13.78
CA GLN A 432 1.46 -3.02 -14.97
C GLN A 432 2.43 -4.21 -14.84
N MET A 433 1.90 -5.42 -15.07
CA MET A 433 2.63 -6.69 -14.98
C MET A 433 2.97 -7.31 -16.34
N VAL A 434 2.15 -7.08 -17.35
CA VAL A 434 2.26 -7.70 -18.68
C VAL A 434 2.57 -6.61 -19.69
N LYS A 435 3.61 -6.81 -20.49
CA LYS A 435 4.04 -5.90 -21.55
C LYS A 435 3.36 -6.23 -22.87
N LYS A 436 3.25 -7.51 -23.21
CA LYS A 436 2.63 -7.96 -24.46
C LYS A 436 2.19 -9.42 -24.42
N ILE A 437 1.22 -9.76 -25.26
CA ILE A 437 0.78 -11.12 -25.60
C ILE A 437 1.24 -11.41 -27.02
N GLN A 438 1.91 -12.54 -27.23
CA GLN A 438 2.45 -12.96 -28.52
C GLN A 438 1.88 -14.32 -28.93
N ASP A 439 1.80 -14.58 -30.23
CA ASP A 439 1.56 -15.93 -30.73
C ASP A 439 2.83 -16.80 -30.65
N LEU A 440 2.73 -18.05 -31.11
CA LEU A 440 3.84 -19.00 -31.12
C LEU A 440 4.96 -18.62 -32.10
N SER A 441 4.67 -17.80 -33.11
CA SER A 441 5.68 -17.27 -34.06
C SER A 441 6.43 -16.05 -33.51
N GLY A 442 6.01 -15.54 -32.35
CA GLY A 442 6.56 -14.33 -31.75
C GLY A 442 5.90 -13.03 -32.23
N LYS A 443 4.85 -13.10 -33.05
CA LYS A 443 4.12 -11.92 -33.50
C LYS A 443 3.31 -11.34 -32.33
N ASN A 444 3.43 -10.03 -32.12
CA ASN A 444 2.67 -9.32 -31.10
C ASN A 444 1.17 -9.32 -31.47
N LEU A 445 0.34 -9.86 -30.60
CA LEU A 445 -1.12 -9.84 -30.72
C LEU A 445 -1.72 -8.66 -29.95
N VAL A 446 -1.18 -8.40 -28.75
CA VAL A 446 -1.58 -7.29 -27.87
C VAL A 446 -0.31 -6.70 -27.25
N GLU A 447 -0.23 -5.37 -27.21
CA GLU A 447 0.82 -4.65 -26.49
C GLU A 447 0.18 -3.71 -25.48
N PHE A 448 0.59 -3.82 -24.22
CA PHE A 448 0.08 -3.03 -23.12
C PHE A 448 0.98 -1.81 -22.93
N LYS A 449 0.43 -0.63 -23.17
CA LYS A 449 1.13 0.65 -22.94
C LYS A 449 0.91 1.13 -21.50
N PRO A 450 1.87 1.89 -20.93
CA PRO A 450 1.69 2.56 -19.64
C PRO A 450 0.37 3.34 -19.58
N LYS A 451 -0.42 3.11 -18.52
CA LYS A 451 -1.75 3.73 -18.37
C LYS A 451 -1.74 4.77 -17.25
N PRO A 452 -1.60 6.08 -17.56
CA PRO A 452 -1.80 7.12 -16.57
C PRO A 452 -3.27 7.12 -16.10
N VAL A 453 -3.47 7.24 -14.80
CA VAL A 453 -4.80 7.33 -14.16
C VAL A 453 -5.19 8.79 -14.03
N CYS A 454 -4.35 9.61 -13.39
CA CYS A 454 -4.57 11.04 -13.23
C CYS A 454 -3.29 11.79 -12.82
N GLN A 455 -3.31 13.12 -12.95
CA GLN A 455 -2.32 14.01 -12.34
C GLN A 455 -2.74 14.28 -10.89
N VAL A 456 -2.06 13.65 -9.94
CA VAL A 456 -2.33 13.79 -8.51
C VAL A 456 -1.76 15.10 -7.97
N LEU A 457 -0.52 15.40 -8.31
CA LEU A 457 0.21 16.58 -7.84
C LEU A 457 0.65 17.46 -9.01
N PRO A 458 0.70 18.78 -8.85
CA PRO A 458 1.46 19.63 -9.76
C PRO A 458 2.95 19.23 -9.78
N PRO A 459 3.66 19.29 -10.93
CA PRO A 459 5.07 18.93 -11.02
C PRO A 459 5.99 19.71 -10.08
N GLU A 460 5.66 20.95 -9.75
CA GLU A 460 6.39 21.74 -8.76
C GLU A 460 6.29 21.14 -7.35
N ALA A 461 5.08 20.80 -6.91
CA ALA A 461 4.86 20.20 -5.59
C ALA A 461 5.51 18.81 -5.49
N ALA A 462 5.48 18.02 -6.57
CA ALA A 462 6.19 16.74 -6.64
C ALA A 462 7.71 16.92 -6.47
N ARG A 463 8.32 17.88 -7.18
CA ARG A 463 9.76 18.20 -7.03
C ARG A 463 10.13 18.71 -5.65
N GLN A 464 9.31 19.59 -5.06
CA GLN A 464 9.51 20.07 -3.69
C GLN A 464 9.45 18.91 -2.69
N THR A 465 8.47 18.01 -2.86
CA THR A 465 8.34 16.80 -2.03
C THR A 465 9.57 15.91 -2.19
N ALA A 466 10.02 15.64 -3.41
CA ALA A 466 11.21 14.84 -3.70
C ALA A 466 12.47 15.40 -3.02
N SER A 467 12.66 16.73 -3.05
CA SER A 467 13.76 17.43 -2.37
C SER A 467 13.70 17.25 -0.84
N LEU A 468 12.52 17.36 -0.23
CA LEU A 468 12.36 17.11 1.21
C LEU A 468 12.66 15.65 1.58
N LEU A 469 12.24 14.70 0.74
CA LEU A 469 12.51 13.27 0.95
C LEU A 469 13.97 12.89 0.71
N GLU A 470 14.69 13.61 -0.15
CA GLU A 470 16.14 13.47 -0.28
C GLU A 470 16.84 13.87 1.03
N LYS A 471 16.41 14.97 1.66
CA LYS A 471 16.94 15.40 2.96
C LYS A 471 16.72 14.38 4.07
N VAL A 472 15.61 13.63 4.04
CA VAL A 472 15.35 12.52 4.98
C VAL A 472 16.47 11.47 4.90
N VAL A 473 16.97 11.17 3.71
CA VAL A 473 18.03 10.18 3.50
C VAL A 473 19.41 10.79 3.78
N LEU A 474 19.66 12.04 3.39
CA LEU A 474 20.97 12.66 3.60
C LEU A 474 21.25 13.04 5.06
N LYS A 475 20.24 13.55 5.77
CA LYS A 475 20.40 14.18 7.10
C LYS A 475 19.43 13.66 8.17
N GLY A 476 18.41 12.90 7.77
CA GLY A 476 17.29 12.56 8.66
C GLY A 476 17.22 11.10 9.11
N THR A 477 15.96 10.67 9.28
CA THR A 477 15.59 9.33 9.78
C THR A 477 15.85 8.20 8.77
N GLY A 478 16.10 8.52 7.49
CA GLY A 478 16.23 7.55 6.39
C GLY A 478 17.65 7.22 5.93
N ARG A 479 18.70 7.65 6.66
CA ARG A 479 20.10 7.57 6.18
C ARG A 479 20.62 6.20 5.78
N ASN A 480 20.08 5.15 6.38
CA ASN A 480 20.48 3.78 6.05
C ASN A 480 19.97 3.34 4.66
N ALA A 481 19.12 4.14 4.02
CA ALA A 481 18.73 3.99 2.62
C ALA A 481 19.66 4.72 1.64
N PHE A 482 20.73 5.39 2.12
CA PHE A 482 21.68 6.08 1.26
C PHE A 482 22.39 5.10 0.33
N VAL A 483 22.50 5.49 -0.94
CA VAL A 483 23.23 4.73 -1.95
C VAL A 483 24.35 5.62 -2.49
N ALA A 484 25.59 5.17 -2.35
CA ALA A 484 26.74 5.89 -2.89
C ALA A 484 26.57 6.09 -4.41
N GLY A 485 26.87 7.30 -4.89
CA GLY A 485 26.73 7.64 -6.30
C GLY A 485 25.30 7.97 -6.75
N TYR A 486 24.27 7.81 -5.91
CA TYR A 486 22.89 8.12 -6.31
C TYR A 486 22.16 8.99 -5.31
N ARG A 487 21.45 10.00 -5.82
CA ARG A 487 20.53 10.82 -5.04
C ARG A 487 19.28 10.00 -4.73
N VAL A 488 19.00 9.74 -3.46
CA VAL A 488 17.89 8.89 -3.03
C VAL A 488 16.88 9.71 -2.23
N ALA A 489 15.61 9.59 -2.58
CA ALA A 489 14.50 10.13 -1.79
C ALA A 489 13.71 8.98 -1.17
N GLY A 490 13.29 9.13 0.09
CA GLY A 490 12.42 8.14 0.71
C GLY A 490 12.04 8.45 2.14
N LYS A 491 11.20 7.60 2.71
CA LYS A 491 10.71 7.72 4.07
C LYS A 491 10.65 6.36 4.75
N THR A 492 11.09 6.34 6.01
CA THR A 492 10.93 5.19 6.90
C THR A 492 9.57 5.22 7.62
N GLY A 493 9.01 4.04 7.87
CA GLY A 493 7.82 3.78 8.66
C GLY A 493 8.07 2.74 9.75
N THR A 494 7.45 2.94 10.91
CA THR A 494 7.35 1.94 11.98
C THR A 494 5.97 2.10 12.57
N ALA A 495 5.07 1.20 12.19
CA ALA A 495 3.66 1.26 12.57
C ALA A 495 3.35 0.14 13.56
N GLN A 496 2.47 0.41 14.51
CA GLN A 496 1.98 -0.62 15.44
C GLN A 496 1.00 -1.55 14.72
N VAL A 497 1.02 -2.83 15.09
CA VAL A 497 0.08 -3.80 14.52
C VAL A 497 -1.26 -3.71 15.26
N VAL A 498 -2.36 -3.65 14.51
CA VAL A 498 -3.73 -3.68 15.05
C VAL A 498 -4.11 -5.14 15.36
N GLY A 499 -4.64 -5.39 16.56
CA GLY A 499 -5.07 -6.72 17.00
C GLY A 499 -6.45 -7.11 16.48
N GLU A 500 -6.78 -8.41 16.52
CA GLU A 500 -8.06 -8.95 16.02
C GLU A 500 -9.29 -8.39 16.78
N GLY A 501 -9.14 -8.04 18.06
CA GLY A 501 -10.17 -7.39 18.88
C GLY A 501 -10.20 -5.86 18.79
N GLY A 502 -9.42 -5.26 17.89
CA GLY A 502 -9.16 -3.82 17.86
C GLY A 502 -8.03 -3.39 18.81
N GLY A 503 -7.59 -2.14 18.65
CA GLY A 503 -6.45 -1.60 19.40
C GLY A 503 -5.08 -2.12 18.94
N TYR A 504 -4.01 -1.55 19.48
CA TYR A 504 -2.64 -1.91 19.09
C TYR A 504 -2.08 -3.04 19.96
N VAL A 505 -1.40 -4.00 19.32
CA VAL A 505 -0.72 -5.09 20.02
C VAL A 505 0.68 -4.64 20.41
N SER A 506 0.96 -4.64 21.72
CA SER A 506 2.28 -4.28 22.24
C SER A 506 3.37 -5.22 21.69
N GLY A 507 4.53 -4.68 21.34
CA GLY A 507 5.68 -5.43 20.85
C GLY A 507 5.59 -5.90 19.39
N ARG A 508 4.49 -5.63 18.67
CA ARG A 508 4.33 -6.01 17.25
C ARG A 508 4.28 -4.77 16.36
N TYR A 509 5.19 -4.72 15.40
CA TYR A 509 5.36 -3.56 14.51
C TYR A 509 5.50 -3.98 13.05
N VAL A 510 5.10 -3.10 12.13
CA VAL A 510 5.44 -3.17 10.71
C VAL A 510 6.53 -2.16 10.41
N ALA A 511 7.71 -2.66 10.05
CA ALA A 511 8.85 -1.88 9.64
C ALA A 511 8.80 -1.69 8.12
N SER A 512 8.92 -0.45 7.64
CA SER A 512 8.87 -0.18 6.21
C SER A 512 9.80 0.94 5.77
N PHE A 513 10.19 0.89 4.50
CA PHE A 513 10.84 1.99 3.80
C PHE A 513 10.29 2.07 2.39
N ALA A 514 9.88 3.26 1.96
CA ALA A 514 9.43 3.50 0.60
C ALA A 514 10.16 4.72 0.04
N GLY A 515 10.62 4.62 -1.20
CA GLY A 515 11.42 5.67 -1.82
C GLY A 515 11.70 5.41 -3.29
N PHE A 516 12.50 6.28 -3.89
CA PHE A 516 12.89 6.22 -5.28
C PHE A 516 14.27 6.84 -5.51
N ALA A 517 14.88 6.46 -6.63
CA ALA A 517 16.17 6.99 -7.06
C ALA A 517 16.36 6.86 -8.59
N PRO A 518 17.21 7.70 -9.19
CA PRO A 518 17.71 8.98 -8.66
C PRO A 518 16.59 9.99 -8.36
N VAL A 519 16.89 11.11 -7.68
CA VAL A 519 15.87 12.15 -7.36
C VAL A 519 15.57 13.05 -8.56
N ASP A 520 16.57 13.29 -9.40
CA ASP A 520 16.55 14.18 -10.56
C ASP A 520 16.04 13.52 -11.84
N ASP A 521 16.35 12.24 -12.05
CA ASP A 521 15.76 11.40 -13.09
C ASP A 521 15.34 10.05 -12.50
N PRO A 522 14.16 9.95 -11.84
CA PRO A 522 13.77 8.72 -11.16
C PRO A 522 13.60 7.55 -12.11
N ARG A 523 14.40 6.49 -11.91
CA ARG A 523 14.36 5.27 -12.73
C ARG A 523 13.68 4.12 -12.01
N VAL A 524 13.72 4.13 -10.68
CA VAL A 524 13.21 3.05 -9.84
C VAL A 524 12.58 3.64 -8.58
N SER A 525 11.36 3.20 -8.28
CA SER A 525 10.75 3.29 -6.95
C SER A 525 10.75 1.92 -6.32
N ALA A 526 10.98 1.84 -5.01
CA ALA A 526 10.88 0.58 -4.28
C ALA A 526 10.21 0.75 -2.92
N LEU A 527 9.55 -0.31 -2.49
CA LEU A 527 9.00 -0.46 -1.14
C LEU A 527 9.54 -1.74 -0.55
N VAL A 528 10.03 -1.64 0.69
CA VAL A 528 10.39 -2.76 1.56
C VAL A 528 9.48 -2.70 2.77
N MET A 529 8.73 -3.76 3.04
CA MET A 529 7.90 -3.90 4.22
C MET A 529 8.15 -5.24 4.91
N ILE A 530 8.36 -5.19 6.22
CA ILE A 530 8.69 -6.33 7.07
C ILE A 530 7.73 -6.26 8.26
N ALA A 531 6.75 -7.15 8.28
CA ALA A 531 5.79 -7.24 9.36
C ALA A 531 6.33 -8.16 10.46
N GLU A 532 6.38 -7.60 11.67
CA GLU A 532 6.72 -8.30 12.90
C GLU A 532 8.11 -8.95 12.86
N PRO A 533 9.18 -8.14 12.64
CA PRO A 533 10.54 -8.65 12.75
C PRO A 533 10.85 -9.08 14.19
N GLN A 534 11.57 -10.19 14.32
CA GLN A 534 12.10 -10.74 15.56
C GLN A 534 13.57 -10.31 15.74
N GLY A 535 14.10 -10.43 16.98
CA GLY A 535 15.52 -10.16 17.27
C GLY A 535 15.84 -8.75 17.77
N GLY A 536 14.87 -8.04 18.36
CA GLY A 536 15.07 -6.78 19.09
C GLY A 536 15.18 -5.51 18.24
N LEU A 537 15.54 -5.63 16.95
CA LEU A 537 15.53 -4.52 16.00
C LEU A 537 14.20 -4.50 15.23
N TYR A 538 13.41 -3.43 15.40
CA TYR A 538 12.09 -3.30 14.77
C TYR A 538 11.87 -1.98 14.03
N TYR A 539 12.81 -1.03 14.11
CA TYR A 539 12.67 0.26 13.42
C TYR A 539 12.89 0.11 11.91
N GLY A 540 12.03 0.73 11.11
CA GLY A 540 12.12 0.72 9.64
C GLY A 540 13.46 1.24 9.12
N SER A 541 14.07 2.20 9.82
CA SER A 541 15.38 2.75 9.50
C SER A 541 16.51 1.74 9.67
N GLN A 542 16.36 0.75 10.56
CA GLN A 542 17.39 -0.25 10.85
C GLN A 542 17.18 -1.55 10.08
N VAL A 543 15.93 -1.89 9.76
CA VAL A 543 15.55 -3.18 9.17
C VAL A 543 15.23 -3.03 7.67
N ALA A 544 14.39 -2.08 7.29
CA ALA A 544 13.89 -1.95 5.90
C ALA A 544 14.77 -1.04 5.03
N ALA A 545 15.30 0.05 5.58
CA ALA A 545 16.09 1.03 4.83
C ALA A 545 17.40 0.47 4.23
N PRO A 546 18.21 -0.35 4.94
CA PRO A 546 19.40 -0.98 4.34
C PRO A 546 19.06 -1.92 3.18
N VAL A 547 17.96 -2.67 3.31
CA VAL A 547 17.49 -3.57 2.26
C VAL A 547 17.08 -2.78 1.02
N PHE A 548 16.37 -1.67 1.21
CA PHE A 548 16.04 -0.75 0.13
C PHE A 548 17.31 -0.26 -0.59
N ALA A 549 18.33 0.18 0.16
CA ALA A 549 19.59 0.64 -0.43
C ALA A 549 20.26 -0.44 -1.28
N SER A 550 20.32 -1.69 -0.79
CA SER A 550 20.89 -2.82 -1.52
C SER A 550 20.14 -3.12 -2.81
N VAL A 551 18.81 -3.23 -2.77
CA VAL A 551 17.99 -3.51 -3.97
C VAL A 551 18.12 -2.38 -4.99
N VAL A 552 18.00 -1.14 -4.55
CA VAL A 552 18.04 0.04 -5.44
C VAL A 552 19.42 0.21 -6.05
N ARG A 553 20.51 0.09 -5.27
CA ARG A 553 21.89 0.16 -5.78
C ARG A 553 22.11 -0.85 -6.90
N ASP A 554 21.85 -2.13 -6.61
CA ASP A 554 22.11 -3.20 -7.57
C ASP A 554 21.24 -3.05 -8.82
N THR A 555 20.00 -2.58 -8.65
CA THR A 555 19.10 -2.27 -9.76
C THR A 555 19.62 -1.12 -10.62
N LEU A 556 20.05 0.01 -10.02
CA LEU A 556 20.56 1.16 -10.76
C LEU A 556 21.87 0.86 -11.50
N HIS A 557 22.78 0.11 -10.87
CA HIS A 557 23.98 -0.39 -11.53
C HIS A 557 23.64 -1.29 -12.73
N TYR A 558 22.71 -2.23 -12.56
CA TYR A 558 22.27 -3.12 -13.63
C TYR A 558 21.60 -2.36 -14.78
N LEU A 559 20.79 -1.34 -14.46
CA LEU A 559 20.17 -0.44 -15.43
C LEU A 559 21.16 0.57 -16.04
N ARG A 560 22.42 0.57 -15.59
CA ARG A 560 23.50 1.49 -16.02
C ARG A 560 23.11 2.96 -15.88
N VAL A 561 22.41 3.29 -14.79
CA VAL A 561 22.06 4.67 -14.48
C VAL A 561 23.33 5.41 -14.08
N PRO A 562 23.66 6.58 -14.67
CA PRO A 562 24.87 7.32 -14.32
C PRO A 562 24.90 7.72 -12.85
N GLU A 563 26.06 7.55 -12.22
CA GLU A 563 26.28 8.04 -10.86
C GLU A 563 26.46 9.57 -10.84
N THR A 564 26.09 10.20 -9.74
CA THR A 564 26.36 11.61 -9.40
C THR A 564 27.72 11.71 -8.70
N PRO A 565 28.76 12.26 -9.34
CA PRO A 565 30.09 12.40 -8.73
C PRO A 565 30.06 13.33 -7.51
N GLY A 566 30.88 13.03 -6.50
CA GLY A 566 31.08 13.92 -5.35
C GLY A 566 29.90 14.01 -4.39
N LEU A 567 28.92 13.10 -4.48
CA LEU A 567 27.80 13.05 -3.53
C LEU A 567 28.32 12.79 -2.11
N LYS A 568 28.14 13.77 -1.21
CA LYS A 568 28.57 13.65 0.19
C LYS A 568 27.81 12.54 0.89
N LYS A 569 28.55 11.63 1.53
CA LYS A 569 27.96 10.60 2.38
C LYS A 569 27.35 11.25 3.63
N PRO A 570 26.27 10.68 4.21
CA PRO A 570 25.77 11.10 5.51
C PRO A 570 26.88 11.00 6.58
N GLU A 571 27.01 12.02 7.43
CA GLU A 571 28.00 12.05 8.52
C GLU A 571 27.60 11.09 9.67
N LEU A 572 28.59 10.47 10.33
CA LEU A 572 28.42 9.52 11.45
C LEU A 572 29.37 9.89 12.61
N PRO A 573 28.95 9.76 13.88
CA PRO A 573 27.67 9.24 14.38
C PRO A 573 26.51 10.24 14.20
N PHE A 574 25.27 9.78 14.45
CA PHE A 574 24.13 10.70 14.54
C PHE A 574 24.34 11.66 15.70
N VAL A 575 24.80 12.87 15.42
CA VAL A 575 24.64 13.97 16.36
C VAL A 575 23.38 14.69 15.93
N TYR A 576 22.37 14.68 16.79
CA TYR A 576 21.26 15.63 16.68
C TYR A 576 21.85 17.01 16.98
N GLU A 577 22.54 17.58 15.99
CA GLU A 577 22.91 18.97 16.03
C GLU A 577 21.66 19.75 15.64
N GLU A 578 20.85 20.09 16.66
CA GLU A 578 20.34 21.45 16.64
C GLU A 578 21.54 22.34 16.33
N GLU A 579 21.48 23.15 15.27
CA GLU A 579 22.43 24.25 15.13
C GLU A 579 22.31 25.06 16.43
N LYS A 580 23.18 24.77 17.40
CA LYS A 580 23.24 25.44 18.70
C LYS A 580 23.78 26.83 18.43
N LYS A 581 22.88 27.73 18.05
CA LYS A 581 23.22 29.12 17.85
C LYS A 581 23.35 29.77 19.22
N PRO A 582 24.33 30.65 19.42
CA PRO A 582 24.31 31.53 20.57
C PRO A 582 23.05 32.41 20.49
N VAL A 583 22.25 32.38 21.55
CA VAL A 583 21.05 33.19 21.73
C VAL A 583 21.20 33.94 23.05
N ILE A 584 20.88 35.23 23.03
CA ILE A 584 20.84 36.05 24.24
C ILE A 584 19.51 35.79 24.95
N ILE A 585 19.56 35.49 26.24
CA ILE A 585 18.35 35.29 27.04
C ILE A 585 17.55 36.61 27.09
N PRO A 586 16.30 36.63 26.60
CA PRO A 586 15.46 37.82 26.71
C PRO A 586 15.04 38.03 28.17
N ASN A 587 14.84 39.28 28.55
CA ASN A 587 14.18 39.59 29.81
C ASN A 587 12.69 39.24 29.73
N VAL A 588 12.24 38.41 30.67
CA VAL A 588 10.84 38.03 30.88
C VAL A 588 10.40 38.28 32.34
N ILE A 589 11.25 38.86 33.19
CA ILE A 589 10.84 39.32 34.52
C ILE A 589 9.77 40.40 34.34
N ASN A 590 8.73 40.36 35.18
CA ASN A 590 7.53 41.22 35.15
C ASN A 590 6.56 40.96 33.99
N TYR A 591 6.83 40.00 33.11
CA TYR A 591 5.90 39.64 32.05
C TYR A 591 4.80 38.71 32.59
N PRO A 592 3.58 38.78 32.01
CA PRO A 592 2.61 37.70 32.13
C PRO A 592 3.23 36.39 31.67
N LEU A 593 2.92 35.29 32.35
CA LEU A 593 3.54 33.98 32.09
C LEU A 593 3.44 33.58 30.60
N GLU A 594 2.27 33.76 29.98
CA GLU A 594 2.04 33.41 28.58
C GLU A 594 2.89 34.24 27.61
N GLU A 595 3.03 35.55 27.85
CA GLU A 595 3.87 36.43 27.03
C GLU A 595 5.36 36.15 27.22
N GLY A 596 5.78 35.84 28.45
CA GLY A 596 7.16 35.46 28.76
C GLY A 596 7.55 34.15 28.09
N ILE A 597 6.68 33.13 28.14
CA ILE A 597 6.87 31.86 27.42
C ILE A 597 7.01 32.10 25.92
N LYS A 598 6.12 32.92 25.34
CA LYS A 598 6.16 33.23 23.91
C LYS A 598 7.49 33.88 23.51
N LYS A 599 7.97 34.85 24.29
CA LYS A 599 9.25 35.56 24.05
C LYS A 599 10.47 34.62 24.14
N LEU A 600 10.44 33.65 25.07
CA LEU A 600 11.48 32.61 25.17
C LEU A 600 11.44 31.66 23.98
N GLN A 601 10.26 31.24 23.55
CA GLN A 601 10.08 30.35 22.40
C GLN A 601 10.49 31.02 21.08
N GLU A 602 10.17 32.30 20.88
CA GLU A 602 10.66 33.12 19.75
C GLU A 602 12.19 33.21 19.71
N SER A 603 12.84 33.11 20.88
CA SER A 603 14.29 33.08 21.03
C SER A 603 14.88 31.66 21.00
N ASN A 604 14.09 30.64 20.63
CA ASN A 604 14.50 29.22 20.64
C ASN A 604 15.02 28.73 22.01
N LEU A 605 14.41 29.18 23.11
CA LEU A 605 14.72 28.74 24.47
C LEU A 605 13.56 27.89 25.03
N ASN A 606 13.92 26.87 25.81
CA ASN A 606 12.96 26.06 26.56
C ASN A 606 12.64 26.74 27.90
N PHE A 607 11.56 26.32 28.58
CA PHE A 607 11.22 26.88 29.89
C PHE A 607 10.73 25.81 30.87
N LYS A 608 10.92 26.07 32.17
CA LYS A 608 10.34 25.29 33.27
C LYS A 608 9.84 26.26 34.33
N THR A 609 8.63 26.06 34.84
CA THR A 609 8.08 26.92 35.90
C THR A 609 8.38 26.36 37.29
N GLN A 610 8.56 27.25 38.26
CA GLN A 610 8.67 26.95 39.68
C GLN A 610 7.64 27.77 40.45
N GLY A 611 6.72 27.09 41.12
CA GLY A 611 5.59 27.69 41.83
C GLY A 611 4.35 27.94 40.95
N GLU A 612 3.33 28.56 41.55
CA GLU A 612 2.07 28.90 40.89
C GLU A 612 1.87 30.41 40.87
N GLY A 613 1.53 30.97 39.71
CA GLY A 613 1.34 32.41 39.53
C GLY A 613 1.14 32.80 38.07
N LYS A 614 0.67 34.03 37.83
CA LYS A 614 0.41 34.56 36.47
C LYS A 614 1.52 35.50 35.96
N VAL A 615 2.45 35.88 36.82
CA VAL A 615 3.53 36.85 36.55
C VAL A 615 4.86 36.20 36.90
N ILE A 616 5.88 36.48 36.09
CA ILE A 616 7.25 35.98 36.29
C ILE A 616 8.01 36.96 37.21
N TYR A 617 8.40 36.49 38.39
CA TYR A 617 9.18 37.28 39.37
C TYR A 617 10.68 36.96 39.32
N GLY A 618 11.08 35.91 38.63
CA GLY A 618 12.49 35.58 38.46
C GLY A 618 12.69 34.68 37.26
N GLN A 619 13.88 34.77 36.68
CA GLN A 619 14.33 33.87 35.62
C GLN A 619 15.76 33.42 35.89
N ILE A 620 16.08 32.17 35.56
CA ILE A 620 17.45 31.64 35.59
C ILE A 620 17.68 30.84 34.30
N PRO A 621 18.72 31.13 33.50
CA PRO A 621 19.74 32.17 33.71
C PRO A 621 19.21 33.61 33.50
N GLU A 622 19.99 34.60 33.94
CA GLU A 622 19.62 36.02 33.87
C GLU A 622 19.51 36.54 32.44
N ALA A 623 18.73 37.60 32.25
CA ALA A 623 18.58 38.26 30.96
C ALA A 623 19.91 38.87 30.49
N GLY A 624 20.17 38.82 29.18
CA GLY A 624 21.42 39.33 28.59
C GLY A 624 22.57 38.33 28.58
N VAL A 625 22.44 37.18 29.27
CA VAL A 625 23.42 36.09 29.19
C VAL A 625 23.30 35.38 27.85
N GLU A 626 24.43 35.14 27.20
CA GLU A 626 24.51 34.33 25.99
C GLU A 626 24.48 32.85 26.36
N VAL A 627 23.51 32.12 25.80
CA VAL A 627 23.37 30.67 25.98
C VAL A 627 23.16 30.01 24.63
N ILE A 628 23.32 28.69 24.58
CA ILE A 628 22.98 27.92 23.39
C ILE A 628 21.46 27.81 23.25
N SER A 629 20.95 27.88 22.01
CA SER A 629 19.55 27.56 21.71
C SER A 629 19.16 26.20 22.29
N GLY A 630 17.93 26.07 22.79
CA GLY A 630 17.43 24.88 23.50
C GLY A 630 17.69 24.88 25.01
N THR A 631 18.46 25.85 25.54
CA THR A 631 18.66 26.01 26.99
C THR A 631 17.32 26.23 27.70
N THR A 632 17.10 25.53 28.82
CA THR A 632 15.89 25.68 29.63
C THR A 632 16.04 26.84 30.61
N VAL A 633 15.15 27.82 30.52
CA VAL A 633 15.03 28.94 31.46
C VAL A 633 14.03 28.58 32.56
N ILE A 634 14.47 28.61 33.81
CA ILE A 634 13.62 28.38 34.98
C ILE A 634 12.92 29.69 35.34
N LEU A 635 11.59 29.68 35.35
CA LEU A 635 10.73 30.82 35.65
C LEU A 635 10.15 30.68 37.06
N ASN A 636 10.50 31.61 37.95
CA ASN A 636 9.94 31.66 39.30
C ASN A 636 8.64 32.49 39.30
N LEU A 637 7.55 31.85 39.70
CA LEU A 637 6.20 32.45 39.73
C LEU A 637 5.77 32.84 41.15
N GLN A 638 6.53 32.44 42.18
CA GLN A 638 6.22 32.81 43.55
C GLN A 638 6.53 34.29 43.79
N LYS A 639 5.56 34.99 44.39
CA LYS A 639 5.76 36.36 44.85
C LYS A 639 6.92 36.40 45.87
N PRO A 640 7.86 37.34 45.74
CA PRO A 640 8.93 37.49 46.72
C PRO A 640 8.32 37.76 48.09
N THR A 641 8.60 36.86 49.04
CA THR A 641 8.05 36.94 50.41
C THR A 641 9.21 37.28 51.34
N ARG A 642 9.24 38.53 51.82
CA ARG A 642 10.22 39.19 52.72
C ARG A 642 11.31 40.03 52.04
N GLU A 643 11.23 41.33 52.34
CA GLU A 643 12.27 42.34 52.19
C GLU A 643 13.52 41.93 52.99
N GLN A 644 14.58 41.51 52.30
CA GLN A 644 15.92 41.32 52.89
C GLN A 644 17.01 42.06 52.12
N ILE A 645 16.65 43.09 51.36
CA ILE A 645 17.61 43.88 50.58
C ILE A 645 17.62 45.31 51.12
N LYS A 646 18.75 45.72 51.71
CA LYS A 646 18.97 47.08 52.27
C LYS A 646 19.17 48.16 51.19
N GLU A 647 19.30 47.75 49.93
CA GLU A 647 19.54 48.65 48.80
C GLU A 647 18.24 49.32 48.37
N GLN A 648 18.24 50.66 48.33
CA GLN A 648 17.09 51.45 47.90
C GLN A 648 17.23 51.82 46.42
N VAL A 649 16.17 51.58 45.66
CA VAL A 649 16.05 51.91 44.24
C VAL A 649 14.97 52.97 44.04
N THR A 650 15.15 53.82 43.03
CA THR A 650 14.21 54.88 42.69
C THR A 650 13.10 54.34 41.78
N VAL A 651 11.85 54.56 42.15
CA VAL A 651 10.70 54.17 41.32
C VAL A 651 10.68 55.03 40.04
N PRO A 652 10.73 54.42 38.84
CA PRO A 652 10.66 55.16 37.59
C PRO A 652 9.24 55.67 37.30
N ASP A 653 9.12 56.62 36.38
CA ASP A 653 7.83 57.03 35.82
C ASP A 653 7.37 56.01 34.78
N LEU A 654 6.23 55.39 35.03
CA LEU A 654 5.65 54.37 34.16
C LEU A 654 4.54 54.94 33.27
N THR A 655 4.16 56.21 33.45
CA THR A 655 2.99 56.82 32.81
C THR A 655 3.08 56.72 31.29
N GLY A 656 2.01 56.22 30.66
CA GLY A 656 1.89 56.09 29.21
C GLY A 656 2.64 54.90 28.60
N LEU A 657 3.45 54.15 29.35
CA LEU A 657 4.15 52.96 28.86
C LEU A 657 3.19 51.81 28.57
N LYS A 658 3.54 50.98 27.58
CA LYS A 658 2.90 49.66 27.41
C LYS A 658 3.30 48.73 28.54
N LEU A 659 2.52 47.67 28.76
CA LEU A 659 2.80 46.69 29.81
C LEU A 659 4.23 46.13 29.73
N THR A 660 4.68 45.73 28.54
CA THR A 660 6.02 45.18 28.32
C THR A 660 7.13 46.21 28.55
N GLU A 661 6.91 47.47 28.18
CA GLU A 661 7.84 48.58 28.41
C GLU A 661 7.97 48.90 29.90
N ALA A 662 6.85 48.91 30.63
CA ALA A 662 6.83 49.08 32.08
C ALA A 662 7.49 47.89 32.79
N ALA A 663 7.24 46.66 32.33
CA ALA A 663 7.85 45.44 32.84
C ALA A 663 9.38 45.46 32.70
N ASP A 664 9.89 45.83 31.52
CA ASP A 664 11.33 45.93 31.24
C ASP A 664 11.99 47.06 32.06
N LEU A 665 11.32 48.20 32.21
CA LEU A 665 11.83 49.32 32.98
C LEU A 665 11.92 48.99 34.47
N LEU A 666 10.89 48.36 35.03
CA LEU A 666 10.90 47.91 36.43
C LEU A 666 11.91 46.79 36.66
N ALA A 667 12.06 45.85 35.72
CA ALA A 667 13.06 44.79 35.83
C ALA A 667 14.49 45.36 35.90
N ARG A 668 14.80 46.39 35.09
CA ARG A 668 16.11 47.09 35.11
C ARG A 668 16.38 47.83 36.43
N THR A 669 15.35 48.29 37.12
CA THR A 669 15.48 48.95 38.43
C THR A 669 15.34 47.99 39.61
N GLY A 670 15.23 46.68 39.35
CA GLY A 670 15.10 45.66 40.40
C GLY A 670 13.73 45.67 41.09
N LEU A 671 12.69 46.18 40.44
CA LEU A 671 11.33 46.27 40.96
C LEU A 671 10.40 45.28 40.26
N PHE A 672 9.33 44.87 40.95
CA PHE A 672 8.35 43.93 40.42
C PHE A 672 7.05 44.62 40.01
N LEU A 673 6.45 44.19 38.91
CA LEU A 673 5.19 44.72 38.39
C LEU A 673 4.02 43.86 38.84
N GLU A 674 2.97 44.49 39.41
CA GLU A 674 1.66 43.88 39.56
C GLU A 674 0.64 44.65 38.69
N PRO A 675 0.38 44.17 37.45
CA PRO A 675 -0.43 44.90 36.50
C PRO A 675 -1.93 44.64 36.72
N SER A 676 -2.76 45.66 36.47
CA SER A 676 -4.22 45.56 36.42
C SER A 676 -4.75 46.27 35.17
N GLY A 677 -5.69 45.67 34.43
CA GLY A 677 -6.24 46.25 33.20
C GLY A 677 -5.39 46.03 31.95
N THR A 678 -5.72 46.74 30.85
CA THR A 678 -5.09 46.58 29.53
C THR A 678 -4.87 47.93 28.87
N GLY A 679 -3.80 48.09 28.08
CA GLY A 679 -3.52 49.32 27.33
C GLY A 679 -2.23 49.99 27.78
N ARG A 680 -2.28 51.29 28.10
CA ARG A 680 -1.12 52.07 28.59
C ARG A 680 -1.25 52.32 30.09
N ALA A 681 -0.13 52.36 30.78
CA ALA A 681 -0.06 52.67 32.21
C ALA A 681 -0.68 54.04 32.48
N PHE A 682 -1.76 54.04 33.26
CA PHE A 682 -2.55 55.21 33.63
C PHE A 682 -2.23 55.66 35.06
N TYR A 683 -1.95 54.71 35.95
CA TYR A 683 -1.71 54.97 37.36
C TYR A 683 -0.67 53.98 37.93
N GLN A 684 0.22 54.47 38.80
CA GLN A 684 1.12 53.65 39.62
C GLN A 684 0.90 53.99 41.09
N ASN A 685 0.85 52.98 41.96
CA ASN A 685 0.54 53.17 43.38
C ASN A 685 1.65 53.88 44.18
N ILE A 686 2.90 53.77 43.74
CA ILE A 686 4.05 54.46 44.32
C ILE A 686 4.52 55.54 43.33
N PRO A 687 4.54 56.83 43.74
CA PRO A 687 4.93 57.92 42.84
C PRO A 687 6.36 57.77 42.29
N ALA A 688 6.56 58.19 41.04
CA ALA A 688 7.88 58.29 40.43
C ALA A 688 8.82 59.15 41.30
N GLY A 689 10.09 58.75 41.40
CA GLY A 689 11.09 59.40 42.26
C GLY A 689 11.13 58.91 43.70
N SER A 690 10.16 58.10 44.15
CA SER A 690 10.18 57.50 45.50
C SER A 690 11.32 56.49 45.66
N LYS A 691 11.96 56.45 46.82
CA LYS A 691 12.96 55.42 47.17
C LYS A 691 12.30 54.25 47.86
N VAL A 692 12.40 53.06 47.28
CA VAL A 692 11.83 51.81 47.83
C VAL A 692 12.91 50.73 47.91
N PRO A 693 12.76 49.72 48.79
CA PRO A 693 13.67 48.58 48.79
C PRO A 693 13.69 47.87 47.43
N HIS A 694 14.86 47.40 47.03
CA HIS A 694 14.99 46.51 45.87
C HIS A 694 14.07 45.29 46.03
N GLY A 695 13.38 44.90 44.96
CA GLY A 695 12.37 43.84 44.96
C GLY A 695 10.99 44.27 45.45
N LYS A 696 10.71 45.58 45.58
CA LYS A 696 9.35 46.06 45.89
C LYS A 696 8.40 45.86 44.70
N ILE A 697 7.17 45.45 45.00
CA ILE A 697 6.10 45.34 44.01
C ILE A 697 5.43 46.70 43.81
N ILE A 698 5.34 47.13 42.55
CA ILE A 698 4.66 48.34 42.08
C ILE A 698 3.37 47.91 41.40
N TYR A 699 2.24 48.38 41.92
CA TYR A 699 0.92 48.16 41.33
C TYR A 699 0.67 49.21 40.26
N VAL A 700 0.34 48.76 39.06
CA VAL A 700 0.13 49.65 37.90
C VAL A 700 -1.19 49.32 37.23
N GLU A 701 -2.04 50.33 37.09
CA GLU A 701 -3.29 50.24 36.35
C GLU A 701 -3.08 50.66 34.89
N PHE A 702 -3.49 49.81 33.96
CA PHE A 702 -3.42 50.02 32.52
C PHE A 702 -4.82 50.25 31.96
N ARG A 703 -4.96 51.29 31.13
CA ARG A 703 -6.23 51.61 30.46
C ARG A 703 -6.05 51.68 28.94
N PRO A 704 -7.06 51.28 28.15
CA PRO A 704 -7.04 51.51 26.71
C PRO A 704 -6.96 53.01 26.44
N ALA A 705 -6.27 53.42 25.37
CA ALA A 705 -6.27 54.81 24.97
C ALA A 705 -7.72 55.25 24.69
N LEU A 706 -8.20 56.27 25.41
CA LEU A 706 -9.43 56.97 25.03
C LEU A 706 -9.21 57.52 23.61
N LYS A 707 -10.13 57.21 22.69
CA LYS A 707 -10.22 57.95 21.41
C LYS A 707 -10.53 59.41 21.78
N GLU A 708 -9.53 60.27 21.79
CA GLU A 708 -9.76 61.71 21.77
C GLU A 708 -10.36 62.09 20.42
N ASP A 709 -11.60 62.57 20.48
CA ASP A 709 -12.33 63.13 19.34
C ASP A 709 -11.56 64.27 18.67
N LEU A 710 -11.69 64.27 17.36
CA LEU A 710 -11.60 65.38 16.43
C LEU A 710 -11.88 66.76 17.07
N ARG A 711 -10.83 67.43 17.58
CA ARG A 711 -10.78 68.88 17.74
C ARG A 711 -9.57 69.43 17.00
N GLN A 712 -9.72 69.56 15.68
CA GLN A 712 -9.18 70.65 14.86
C GLN A 712 -9.36 70.31 13.38
N LYS A 713 -10.50 70.70 12.81
CA LYS A 713 -10.68 71.24 11.44
C LYS A 713 -12.17 71.24 11.14
N ASP A 714 -12.81 72.38 11.35
CA ASP A 714 -13.51 73.07 10.28
C ASP A 714 -14.04 74.41 10.79
N LYS A 715 -13.36 75.47 10.36
CA LYS A 715 -13.97 76.79 10.23
C LYS A 715 -14.76 76.75 8.93
N ASN A 716 -16.09 76.73 8.98
CA ASN A 716 -16.97 77.56 8.15
C ASN A 716 -18.46 77.27 8.38
N VAL A 717 -19.16 78.29 8.89
CA VAL A 717 -20.51 78.74 8.48
C VAL A 717 -21.72 77.95 9.05
N PRO A 718 -22.85 78.63 9.39
CA PRO A 718 -23.42 78.55 10.74
C PRO A 718 -24.89 78.11 10.84
N SER A 719 -25.33 77.98 12.10
CA SER A 719 -26.68 78.22 12.64
C SER A 719 -27.87 77.44 12.07
N LEU A 720 -28.52 76.63 12.91
CA LEU A 720 -29.88 76.86 13.41
C LEU A 720 -30.42 75.63 14.15
N LEU A 721 -31.32 75.91 15.09
CA LEU A 721 -32.33 75.04 15.71
C LEU A 721 -31.94 74.20 16.93
N ASN A 722 -32.21 74.86 18.06
CA ASN A 722 -32.81 74.39 19.31
C ASN A 722 -33.56 73.03 19.31
N ILE A 723 -33.69 72.54 20.55
CA ILE A 723 -34.83 71.82 21.17
C ILE A 723 -34.50 70.40 21.67
N THR A 724 -34.04 70.39 22.93
CA THR A 724 -34.50 69.61 24.11
C THR A 724 -34.73 68.09 24.04
N THR A 725 -34.08 67.42 24.99
CA THR A 725 -34.57 66.35 25.90
C THR A 725 -35.52 65.29 25.36
N GLU A 726 -35.14 64.01 25.46
CA GLU A 726 -35.58 63.16 26.58
C GLU A 726 -34.84 61.82 26.59
N LYS A 727 -34.68 61.32 27.83
CA LYS A 727 -34.25 59.97 28.15
C LYS A 727 -35.32 59.00 27.68
N GLU A 728 -34.93 57.86 27.11
CA GLU A 728 -35.61 56.62 27.43
C GLU A 728 -34.65 55.43 27.41
N PHE A 729 -34.93 54.54 28.35
CA PHE A 729 -34.16 53.40 28.83
C PHE A 729 -34.72 52.12 28.15
N ILE A 730 -33.96 51.01 28.30
CA ILE A 730 -34.41 49.60 28.37
C ILE A 730 -34.36 48.73 27.08
N GLU A 731 -33.40 47.79 27.14
CA GLU A 731 -33.46 46.32 26.82
C GLU A 731 -33.78 45.87 25.38
N TYR A 732 -33.23 44.81 24.76
CA TYR A 732 -32.21 43.73 24.89
C TYR A 732 -32.35 42.93 23.53
N PRO A 733 -31.64 41.82 23.18
CA PRO A 733 -30.59 41.05 23.84
C PRO A 733 -29.17 41.27 23.32
#